data_AF-A0A6N3AGW2-F1
#
_entry.id   AF-A0A6N3AGW2-F1
#
_cell.length_a   1.000
_cell.length_b   1.000
_cell.length_c   1.000
_cell.angle_alpha   90.00
_cell.angle_beta   90.00
_cell.angle_gamma   90.00
#
_symmetry.space_group_name_H-M   'P 1'
#
loop_
_entity.id
_entity.type
_entity.pdbx_description
1 polymer ?
#
loop_
_entity_poly.entity_id
_entity_poly.type
_entity_poly.pdbx_seq_one_letter_code
_entity_poly.pdbx_strand_id
1 'polypeptide(L)'
;MKLLEFWEEISLMPDAVRQLEKLEITEGEYEKLRELFLRDVNLFYEAVKKREDFRLVFLYCFSKMACEVYDRYCEQGISRRVYRDTFYDLTLWCENCYKAYGEYGIAQYDWFCRHLDMSLFRLGRLEFERIPSLWDIQTDEISVHKGDPVISVHIPQGEKLELDACLDSFRQAEQFWKEKQVYLCHSWLLYPGLKEIMKPGSNILQFQTLFHIVAVDFEGREAEERIFGELETDPRNYAEDTSLQRAARKYLLSGEKFGSGLGVWTGGDTADHIHTWIQEHTEELVNTADYIFRHPELSKEEVVSSACLSDYLEEKGFRITKGIAGLQTAFVAEWGTGKPILGFLAEYDALPGLGQEPVCTYQPLKTPGHGCGHNLLGTACAGAACALKERMEKAKLSGTIRVYGCPAEEIIIGKIQMNEAGVFDDLDAAITWHPFDRNRVSYDIWQAQDMKNYKFYGVKAHASKHPELGRSALDAAELMNVGVNYLREHVADDVRIHYTYTNTDGPANIVPDFASTNYFIRSSKRSRTEDASNRVDDCAKGAALMTGTRVEIELVTSNQEMKVNRPLAEAFYQAMTETSLPEYTKEELQFAETITKEAGLINDGNYFGGLEPLEDQPVLLAIGTDVSEVSHTVPTVMLSAATMCKGTPLHHWSAAAQSGMSIGQKGMLYVAECMAKGALGLFEDPKILKEAWRAHQE
;
A
#
# COMPACT_ATOMS: atom_id res chain seq x y z
N MET A 1 -8.98 32.53 35.20
CA MET A 1 -8.30 31.31 35.70
C MET A 1 -7.35 31.65 36.85
N LYS A 2 -7.10 30.77 37.83
CA LYS A 2 -6.07 31.03 38.87
C LYS A 2 -4.68 30.72 38.32
N LEU A 3 -3.67 31.51 38.67
CA LEU A 3 -2.31 31.38 38.12
C LEU A 3 -1.65 30.01 38.41
N LEU A 4 -1.85 29.48 39.62
CA LEU A 4 -1.32 28.16 39.99
C LEU A 4 -1.96 27.03 39.15
N GLU A 5 -3.29 27.12 38.94
CA GLU A 5 -4.04 26.16 38.12
C GLU A 5 -3.57 26.22 36.66
N PHE A 6 -3.29 27.42 36.15
CA PHE A 6 -2.76 27.59 34.80
C PHE A 6 -1.40 26.91 34.60
N TRP A 7 -0.46 27.09 35.54
CA TRP A 7 0.85 26.45 35.45
C TRP A 7 0.76 24.92 35.50
N GLU A 8 -0.13 24.36 36.31
CA GLU A 8 -0.43 22.93 36.31
C GLU A 8 -1.02 22.49 34.96
N GLU A 9 -1.96 23.26 34.41
CA GLU A 9 -2.65 22.95 33.15
C GLU A 9 -1.69 22.90 31.96
N ILE A 10 -0.71 23.80 31.87
CA ILE A 10 0.33 23.78 30.83
C ILE A 10 1.53 22.89 31.19
N SER A 11 1.47 22.16 32.30
CA SER A 11 2.55 21.28 32.78
C SER A 11 3.90 21.99 32.94
N LEU A 12 3.90 23.22 33.45
CA LEU A 12 5.13 23.98 33.68
C LEU A 12 6.02 23.26 34.71
N MET A 13 7.35 23.26 34.50
CA MET A 13 8.27 22.53 35.36
C MET A 13 8.12 22.93 36.84
N PRO A 14 8.02 21.98 37.80
CA PRO A 14 7.80 22.29 39.21
C PRO A 14 8.84 23.24 39.81
N ASP A 15 10.07 23.19 39.32
CA ASP A 15 11.17 24.06 39.78
C ASP A 15 11.00 25.50 39.30
N ALA A 16 10.50 25.70 38.07
CA ALA A 16 10.14 27.01 37.55
C ALA A 16 8.98 27.61 38.36
N VAL A 17 7.95 26.80 38.68
CA VAL A 17 6.82 27.21 39.53
C VAL A 17 7.31 27.68 40.90
N ARG A 18 8.20 26.92 41.57
CA ARG A 18 8.76 27.32 42.88
C ARG A 18 9.57 28.62 42.83
N GLN A 19 10.17 28.97 41.70
CA GLN A 19 10.85 30.26 41.53
C GLN A 19 9.85 31.38 41.27
N LEU A 20 8.82 31.14 40.46
CA LEU A 20 7.73 32.09 40.21
C LEU A 20 6.95 32.42 41.48
N GLU A 21 6.72 31.45 42.37
CA GLU A 21 6.07 31.68 43.68
C GLU A 21 6.90 32.58 44.62
N LYS A 22 8.21 32.61 44.43
CA LYS A 22 9.15 33.46 45.20
C LYS A 22 9.43 34.79 44.53
N LEU A 23 8.91 35.01 43.32
CA LEU A 23 9.16 36.23 42.55
C LEU A 23 8.47 37.42 43.23
N GLU A 24 9.26 38.42 43.61
CA GLU A 24 8.75 39.65 44.22
C GLU A 24 8.27 40.62 43.14
N ILE A 25 7.02 40.43 42.69
CA ILE A 25 6.27 41.39 41.87
C ILE A 25 4.98 41.74 42.59
N THR A 26 4.79 43.03 42.86
CA THR A 26 3.52 43.53 43.44
C THR A 26 2.43 43.61 42.36
N GLU A 27 1.17 43.52 42.76
CA GLU A 27 0.04 43.71 41.83
C GLU A 27 0.12 45.06 41.09
N GLY A 28 0.53 46.13 41.77
CA GLY A 28 0.70 47.44 41.14
C GLY A 28 1.90 47.53 40.18
N GLU A 29 2.91 46.69 40.33
CA GLU A 29 4.01 46.57 39.37
C GLU A 29 3.57 45.79 38.13
N TYR A 30 2.88 44.67 38.32
CA TYR A 30 2.31 43.89 37.23
C TYR A 30 1.36 44.71 36.37
N GLU A 31 0.41 45.46 36.98
CA GLU A 31 -0.54 46.27 36.20
C GLU A 31 0.17 47.34 35.36
N LYS A 32 1.25 47.95 35.85
CA LYS A 32 2.05 48.89 35.05
C LYS A 32 2.71 48.20 33.86
N LEU A 33 3.26 47.00 34.06
CA LEU A 33 3.88 46.23 32.98
C LEU A 33 2.84 45.78 31.95
N ARG A 34 1.66 45.36 32.40
CA ARG A 34 0.53 44.99 31.55
C ARG A 34 -0.02 46.18 30.75
N GLU A 35 -0.18 47.35 31.38
CA GLU A 35 -0.56 48.59 30.68
C GLU A 35 0.48 48.96 29.61
N LEU A 36 1.77 48.80 29.92
CA LEU A 36 2.82 48.97 28.91
C LEU A 36 2.66 47.97 27.77
N PHE A 37 2.43 46.68 28.07
CA PHE A 37 2.24 45.65 27.04
C PHE A 37 1.08 45.98 26.10
N LEU A 38 -0.07 46.39 26.64
CA LEU A 38 -1.25 46.74 25.87
C LEU A 38 -1.08 48.03 25.04
N ARG A 39 -0.24 48.97 25.52
CA ARG A 39 -0.01 50.25 24.83
C ARG A 39 1.09 50.17 23.78
N ASP A 40 2.23 49.57 24.15
CA ASP A 40 3.43 49.44 23.34
C ASP A 40 4.29 48.29 23.86
N VAL A 41 4.25 47.19 23.13
CA VAL A 41 4.96 45.96 23.48
C VAL A 41 6.48 46.16 23.63
N ASN A 42 7.08 47.08 22.86
CA ASN A 42 8.52 47.35 22.95
C ASN A 42 8.86 48.04 24.26
N LEU A 43 8.04 48.99 24.71
CA LEU A 43 8.22 49.63 26.02
C LEU A 43 8.05 48.64 27.18
N PHE A 44 7.16 47.65 27.03
CA PHE A 44 7.07 46.53 27.98
C PHE A 44 8.37 45.72 28.02
N TYR A 45 8.91 45.33 26.86
CA TYR A 45 10.17 44.58 26.80
C TYR A 45 11.33 45.35 27.43
N GLU A 46 11.46 46.64 27.12
CA GLU A 46 12.47 47.51 27.71
C GLU A 46 12.31 47.68 29.23
N ALA A 47 11.07 47.76 29.73
CA ALA A 47 10.80 47.86 31.15
C ALA A 47 11.19 46.58 31.90
N VAL A 48 10.81 45.40 31.38
CA VAL A 48 11.12 44.10 32.00
C VAL A 48 12.62 43.82 31.98
N LYS A 49 13.31 44.10 30.87
CA LYS A 49 14.78 43.89 30.73
C LYS A 49 15.64 44.69 31.70
N LYS A 50 15.09 45.70 32.40
CA LYS A 50 15.82 46.46 33.43
C LYS A 50 16.05 45.64 34.70
N ARG A 51 15.31 44.55 34.89
CA ARG A 51 15.49 43.66 36.03
C ARG A 51 16.54 42.58 35.74
N GLU A 52 17.24 42.12 36.77
CA GLU A 52 18.21 41.03 36.64
C GLU A 52 17.50 39.68 36.35
N ASP A 53 16.32 39.47 36.93
CA ASP A 53 15.47 38.29 36.77
C ASP A 53 14.50 38.37 35.57
N PHE A 54 14.80 39.20 34.57
CA PHE A 54 13.86 39.58 33.51
C PHE A 54 13.23 38.37 32.77
N ARG A 55 13.96 37.27 32.59
CA ARG A 55 13.44 36.06 31.92
C ARG A 55 12.31 35.42 32.73
N LEU A 56 12.48 35.35 34.06
CA LEU A 56 11.47 34.84 34.98
C LEU A 56 10.28 35.80 35.06
N VAL A 57 10.55 37.12 35.02
CA VAL A 57 9.52 38.15 34.96
C VAL A 57 8.69 38.06 33.68
N PHE A 58 9.30 37.80 32.53
CA PHE A 58 8.55 37.53 31.29
C PHE A 58 7.63 36.32 31.45
N LEU A 59 8.15 35.20 31.95
CA LEU A 59 7.36 34.00 32.20
C LEU A 59 6.16 34.28 33.13
N TYR A 60 6.39 35.03 34.21
CA TYR A 60 5.33 35.45 35.12
C TYR A 60 4.29 36.33 34.41
N CYS A 61 4.71 37.38 33.71
CA CYS A 61 3.80 38.33 33.06
C CYS A 61 2.96 37.65 31.98
N PHE A 62 3.56 36.83 31.11
CA PHE A 62 2.82 36.08 30.09
C PHE A 62 1.89 35.04 30.69
N SER A 63 2.29 34.35 31.78
CA SER A 63 1.39 33.41 32.47
C SER A 63 0.17 34.10 33.07
N LYS A 64 0.38 35.28 33.67
CA LYS A 64 -0.71 36.04 34.27
C LYS A 64 -1.64 36.65 33.23
N MET A 65 -1.08 37.19 32.13
CA MET A 65 -1.89 37.64 30.99
C MET A 65 -2.63 36.47 30.32
N ALA A 66 -2.04 35.27 30.24
CA ALA A 66 -2.72 34.07 29.73
C ALA A 66 -3.99 33.76 30.56
N CYS A 67 -3.87 33.80 31.89
CA CYS A 67 -4.99 33.59 32.81
C CYS A 67 -6.14 34.60 32.61
N GLU A 68 -5.83 35.82 32.19
CA GLU A 68 -6.78 36.90 31.93
C GLU A 68 -7.46 36.78 30.56
N VAL A 69 -6.74 36.31 29.54
CA VAL A 69 -7.32 36.12 28.20
C VAL A 69 -8.16 34.86 28.08
N TYR A 70 -8.10 33.95 29.05
CA TYR A 70 -8.88 32.70 29.05
C TYR A 70 -10.38 32.92 28.82
N ASP A 71 -10.97 33.96 29.43
CA ASP A 71 -12.41 34.25 29.26
C ASP A 71 -12.74 34.61 27.81
N ARG A 72 -11.83 35.32 27.11
CA ARG A 72 -11.98 35.63 25.67
C ARG A 72 -11.90 34.38 24.79
N TYR A 73 -11.06 33.41 25.15
CA TYR A 73 -11.04 32.10 24.48
C TYR A 73 -12.40 31.39 24.63
N CYS A 74 -12.96 31.41 25.84
CA CYS A 74 -14.27 30.81 26.12
C CYS A 74 -15.40 31.51 25.34
N GLU A 75 -15.39 32.85 25.29
CA GLU A 75 -16.36 33.66 24.54
C GLU A 75 -16.33 33.38 23.04
N GLN A 76 -15.17 33.07 22.46
CA GLN A 76 -15.03 32.66 21.06
C GLN A 76 -15.34 31.17 20.81
N GLY A 77 -15.77 30.44 21.85
CA GLY A 77 -16.09 29.01 21.75
C GLY A 77 -14.87 28.12 21.55
N ILE A 78 -13.67 28.62 21.84
CA ILE A 78 -12.43 27.85 21.71
C ILE A 78 -12.33 26.90 22.90
N SER A 79 -12.09 25.61 22.60
CA SER A 79 -12.06 24.59 23.64
C SER A 79 -10.91 24.79 24.63
N ARG A 80 -11.14 24.37 25.89
CA ARG A 80 -10.10 24.37 26.93
C ARG A 80 -8.85 23.58 26.52
N ARG A 81 -9.02 22.52 25.72
CA ARG A 81 -7.91 21.74 25.15
C ARG A 81 -7.04 22.60 24.23
N VAL A 82 -7.62 23.31 23.27
CA VAL A 82 -6.87 24.17 22.34
C VAL A 82 -6.17 25.30 23.09
N TYR A 83 -6.84 25.91 24.08
CA TYR A 83 -6.21 26.89 24.96
C TYR A 83 -4.96 26.32 25.66
N ARG A 84 -5.11 25.17 26.34
CA ARG A 84 -4.00 24.49 27.02
C ARG A 84 -2.87 24.17 26.06
N ASP A 85 -3.17 23.55 24.92
CA ASP A 85 -2.17 23.11 23.95
C ASP A 85 -1.43 24.33 23.35
N THR A 86 -2.13 25.44 23.12
CA THR A 86 -1.54 26.70 22.66
C THR A 86 -0.58 27.29 23.70
N PHE A 87 -0.99 27.35 24.97
CA PHE A 87 -0.13 27.91 26.03
C PHE A 87 0.94 26.95 26.57
N TYR A 88 0.93 25.68 26.15
CA TYR A 88 2.01 24.72 26.42
C TYR A 88 3.38 25.22 25.90
N ASP A 89 3.38 26.13 24.92
CA ASP A 89 4.56 26.82 24.44
C ASP A 89 5.34 27.54 25.55
N LEU A 90 4.67 28.07 26.59
CA LEU A 90 5.36 28.67 27.74
C LEU A 90 6.26 27.65 28.43
N THR A 91 5.82 26.39 28.51
CA THR A 91 6.61 25.29 29.07
C THR A 91 7.80 24.96 28.17
N LEU A 92 7.57 24.80 26.85
CA LEU A 92 8.65 24.50 25.89
C LEU A 92 9.73 25.60 25.87
N TRP A 93 9.32 26.87 25.85
CA TRP A 93 10.24 27.99 25.86
C TRP A 93 10.94 28.17 27.22
N CYS A 94 10.31 27.77 28.31
CA CYS A 94 10.95 27.72 29.62
C CYS A 94 12.05 26.66 29.68
N GLU A 95 11.81 25.47 29.13
CA GLU A 95 12.85 24.44 29.01
C GLU A 95 14.02 24.90 28.15
N ASN A 96 13.74 25.54 27.02
CA ASN A 96 14.76 26.07 26.13
C ASN A 96 15.57 27.18 26.80
N CYS A 97 14.92 28.06 27.56
CA CYS A 97 15.59 29.07 28.36
C CYS A 97 16.54 28.45 29.38
N TYR A 98 16.09 27.42 30.09
CA TYR A 98 16.91 26.72 31.08
C TYR A 98 18.11 26.01 30.42
N LYS A 99 17.90 25.35 29.28
CA LYS A 99 18.99 24.71 28.53
C LYS A 99 20.03 25.72 28.03
N ALA A 100 19.59 26.90 27.58
CA ALA A 100 20.48 27.90 27.01
C ALA A 100 21.21 28.76 28.06
N TYR A 101 20.56 29.08 29.19
CA TYR A 101 21.07 30.06 30.16
C TYR A 101 21.21 29.52 31.59
N GLY A 102 20.74 28.31 31.87
CA GLY A 102 20.71 27.76 33.23
C GLY A 102 19.66 28.40 34.16
N GLU A 103 18.77 29.23 33.61
CA GLU A 103 17.76 30.01 34.33
C GLU A 103 16.36 29.66 33.81
N TYR A 104 15.37 29.53 34.70
CA TYR A 104 13.98 29.39 34.30
C TYR A 104 13.41 30.75 33.88
N GLY A 105 12.70 30.79 32.77
CA GLY A 105 12.13 32.02 32.24
C GLY A 105 11.85 31.93 30.74
N ILE A 106 11.72 33.07 30.06
CA ILE A 106 11.55 33.13 28.60
C ILE A 106 12.61 34.05 28.01
N ALA A 107 13.32 33.55 26.98
CA ALA A 107 14.30 34.33 26.22
C ALA A 107 13.74 34.84 24.88
N GLN A 108 12.77 34.13 24.29
CA GLN A 108 12.11 34.48 23.01
C GLN A 108 10.68 34.98 23.31
N TYR A 109 10.62 36.12 24.00
CA TYR A 109 9.38 36.69 24.55
C TYR A 109 8.49 37.37 23.49
N ASP A 110 9.03 37.66 22.32
CA ASP A 110 8.33 38.23 21.16
C ASP A 110 7.35 37.23 20.51
N TRP A 111 7.53 35.92 20.75
CA TRP A 111 6.64 34.88 20.28
C TRP A 111 5.23 34.96 20.88
N PHE A 112 5.14 35.31 22.16
CA PHE A 112 3.93 35.13 22.98
C PHE A 112 2.83 36.17 22.79
N CYS A 113 3.10 37.29 22.11
CA CYS A 113 2.05 38.25 21.78
C CYS A 113 0.92 37.59 20.98
N ARG A 114 1.27 36.67 20.09
CA ARG A 114 0.36 35.93 19.21
C ARG A 114 -0.64 35.04 19.96
N HIS A 115 -0.23 34.56 21.14
CA HIS A 115 -1.06 33.71 21.99
C HIS A 115 -2.12 34.56 22.72
N LEU A 116 -1.72 35.76 23.15
CA LEU A 116 -2.55 36.68 23.91
C LEU A 116 -3.52 37.48 23.03
N ASP A 117 -3.11 37.83 21.80
CA ASP A 117 -3.99 38.49 20.83
C ASP A 117 -4.91 37.50 20.09
N MET A 118 -4.72 36.19 20.30
CA MET A 118 -5.49 35.10 19.71
C MET A 118 -5.31 34.98 18.18
N SER A 119 -4.12 35.33 17.68
CA SER A 119 -3.75 35.10 16.28
C SER A 119 -3.17 33.70 16.06
N LEU A 120 -2.54 33.09 17.07
CA LEU A 120 -1.91 31.76 16.99
C LEU A 120 -2.62 30.72 17.86
N PHE A 121 -2.81 29.52 17.30
CA PHE A 121 -3.34 28.35 18.00
C PHE A 121 -2.54 27.10 17.68
N ARG A 122 -2.31 26.27 18.69
CA ARG A 122 -1.80 24.92 18.50
C ARG A 122 -2.96 23.95 18.30
N LEU A 123 -2.99 23.30 17.14
CA LEU A 123 -4.03 22.35 16.74
C LEU A 123 -3.33 21.04 16.36
N GLY A 124 -3.28 20.09 17.30
CA GLY A 124 -2.52 18.86 17.14
C GLY A 124 -1.01 19.08 17.22
N ARG A 125 -0.28 18.58 16.21
CA ARG A 125 1.19 18.64 16.12
C ARG A 125 1.69 20.02 15.68
N LEU A 126 0.90 20.79 14.94
CA LEU A 126 1.33 22.06 14.34
C LEU A 126 0.65 23.27 15.00
N GLU A 127 1.22 24.44 14.73
CA GLU A 127 0.67 25.74 15.14
C GLU A 127 0.25 26.53 13.92
N PHE A 128 -0.82 27.30 14.07
CA PHE A 128 -1.48 28.00 12.99
C PHE A 128 -1.73 29.45 13.42
N GLU A 129 -1.10 30.38 12.70
CA GLU A 129 -1.17 31.82 12.97
C GLU A 129 -1.88 32.53 11.83
N ARG A 130 -2.95 33.28 12.13
CA ARG A 130 -3.62 34.11 11.13
C ARG A 130 -2.87 35.43 10.95
N ILE A 131 -2.25 35.60 9.78
CA ILE A 131 -1.44 36.80 9.46
C ILE A 131 -1.73 37.31 8.04
N PRO A 132 -1.42 38.59 7.75
CA PRO A 132 -1.26 39.02 6.36
C PRO A 132 -0.03 38.35 5.74
N SER A 133 -0.17 37.87 4.50
CA SER A 133 0.93 37.25 3.75
C SER A 133 2.10 38.21 3.60
N LEU A 134 3.31 37.72 3.83
CA LEU A 134 4.55 38.46 3.60
C LEU A 134 5.05 38.33 2.15
N TRP A 135 4.44 37.45 1.36
CA TRP A 135 4.89 37.03 0.04
C TRP A 135 3.80 37.19 -1.02
N ASP A 136 4.24 37.43 -2.26
CA ASP A 136 3.42 37.24 -3.46
C ASP A 136 3.65 35.82 -3.97
N ILE A 137 2.59 35.02 -4.05
CA ILE A 137 2.63 33.61 -4.43
C ILE A 137 1.64 33.39 -5.57
N GLN A 138 2.11 32.77 -6.64
CA GLN A 138 1.30 32.35 -7.78
C GLN A 138 1.61 30.90 -8.11
N THR A 139 0.60 30.03 -8.00
CA THR A 139 0.60 28.66 -8.52
C THR A 139 -0.57 28.50 -9.52
N ASP A 140 -0.73 27.30 -10.08
CA ASP A 140 -1.86 27.00 -10.96
C ASP A 140 -3.22 27.07 -10.23
N GLU A 141 -3.23 26.92 -8.90
CA GLU A 141 -4.45 26.81 -8.09
C GLU A 141 -4.61 27.95 -7.07
N ILE A 142 -3.52 28.61 -6.67
CA ILE A 142 -3.49 29.59 -5.58
C ILE A 142 -2.81 30.88 -6.04
N SER A 143 -3.47 32.00 -5.78
CA SER A 143 -2.94 33.36 -5.97
C SER A 143 -3.06 34.10 -4.65
N VAL A 144 -1.93 34.49 -4.06
CA VAL A 144 -1.86 35.27 -2.82
C VAL A 144 -0.98 36.47 -3.08
N HIS A 145 -1.48 37.66 -2.78
CA HIS A 145 -0.69 38.88 -2.79
C HIS A 145 -0.19 39.22 -1.39
N LYS A 146 0.91 39.96 -1.33
CA LYS A 146 1.40 40.49 -0.07
C LYS A 146 0.31 41.33 0.62
N GLY A 147 -0.01 41.00 1.87
CA GLY A 147 -1.08 41.62 2.65
C GLY A 147 -2.38 40.81 2.71
N ASP A 148 -2.57 39.83 1.83
CA ASP A 148 -3.77 38.97 1.86
C ASP A 148 -3.80 38.11 3.12
N PRO A 149 -4.99 37.85 3.70
CA PRO A 149 -5.10 37.01 4.88
C PRO A 149 -4.73 35.56 4.57
N VAL A 150 -3.78 35.00 5.33
CA VAL A 150 -3.32 33.60 5.24
C VAL A 150 -3.20 32.99 6.63
N ILE A 151 -3.05 31.67 6.67
CA ILE A 151 -2.67 30.94 7.88
C ILE A 151 -1.20 30.55 7.75
N SER A 152 -0.33 31.15 8.55
CA SER A 152 1.06 30.73 8.69
C SER A 152 1.14 29.49 9.58
N VAL A 153 1.75 28.43 9.06
CA VAL A 153 1.93 27.15 9.74
C VAL A 153 3.32 27.11 10.36
N HIS A 154 3.35 26.95 11.68
CA HIS A 154 4.54 26.89 12.50
C HIS A 154 4.77 25.48 13.03
N ILE A 155 6.04 25.12 13.18
CA ILE A 155 6.45 23.76 13.54
C ILE A 155 7.05 23.81 14.94
N PRO A 156 6.26 23.56 16.00
CA PRO A 156 6.78 23.62 17.36
C PRO A 156 7.80 22.52 17.60
N GLN A 157 8.80 22.84 18.42
CA GLN A 157 9.77 21.86 18.91
C GLN A 157 9.06 20.84 19.81
N GLY A 158 9.40 19.56 19.66
CA GLY A 158 8.80 18.51 20.50
C GLY A 158 8.78 17.17 19.79
N GLU A 159 7.59 16.59 19.68
CA GLU A 159 7.34 15.25 19.12
C GLU A 159 7.81 15.12 17.66
N LYS A 160 7.90 13.87 17.18
CA LYS A 160 8.25 13.60 15.79
C LYS A 160 7.20 14.19 14.83
N LEU A 161 7.62 14.52 13.61
CA LEU A 161 6.73 14.97 12.53
C LEU A 161 6.11 13.76 11.81
N GLU A 162 5.42 12.89 12.55
CA GLU A 162 4.66 11.80 11.93
C GLU A 162 3.62 12.39 10.96
N LEU A 163 3.55 11.84 9.74
CA LEU A 163 2.74 12.40 8.66
C LEU A 163 1.27 12.53 9.05
N ASP A 164 0.71 11.47 9.65
CA ASP A 164 -0.68 11.44 10.11
C ASP A 164 -1.00 12.50 11.17
N ALA A 165 -0.07 12.74 12.10
CA ALA A 165 -0.25 13.75 13.13
C ALA A 165 -0.22 15.17 12.53
N CYS A 166 0.60 15.39 11.51
CA CYS A 166 0.64 16.66 10.77
C CYS A 166 -0.64 16.85 9.94
N LEU A 167 -1.12 15.82 9.25
CA LEU A 167 -2.40 15.85 8.52
C LEU A 167 -3.59 16.09 9.45
N ASP A 168 -3.63 15.43 10.61
CA ASP A 168 -4.65 15.67 11.62
C ASP A 168 -4.64 17.13 12.12
N SER A 169 -3.47 17.74 12.22
CA SER A 169 -3.34 19.17 12.57
C SER A 169 -4.01 20.07 11.54
N PHE A 170 -3.82 19.80 10.24
CA PHE A 170 -4.50 20.52 9.17
C PHE A 170 -6.02 20.29 9.17
N ARG A 171 -6.48 19.05 9.43
CA ARG A 171 -7.92 18.77 9.57
C ARG A 171 -8.54 19.54 10.73
N GLN A 172 -7.87 19.58 11.89
CA GLN A 172 -8.30 20.37 13.02
C GLN A 172 -8.33 21.87 12.68
N ALA A 173 -7.35 22.36 11.92
CA ALA A 173 -7.32 23.74 11.44
C ALA A 173 -8.50 24.06 10.52
N GLU A 174 -8.77 23.26 9.49
CA GLU A 174 -9.92 23.47 8.60
C GLU A 174 -11.25 23.50 9.38
N GLN A 175 -11.41 22.61 10.37
CA GLN A 175 -12.58 22.60 11.26
C GLN A 175 -12.65 23.84 12.17
N PHE A 176 -11.50 24.36 12.61
CA PHE A 176 -11.40 25.51 13.49
C PHE A 176 -11.84 26.81 12.79
N TRP A 177 -11.34 27.07 11.57
CA TRP A 177 -11.66 28.30 10.83
C TRP A 177 -12.93 28.22 9.97
N LYS A 178 -13.44 27.01 9.66
CA LYS A 178 -14.70 26.74 8.94
C LYS A 178 -14.84 27.39 7.55
N GLU A 179 -13.78 28.01 7.05
CA GLU A 179 -13.70 28.68 5.76
C GLU A 179 -12.41 28.22 5.07
N LYS A 180 -12.43 28.17 3.74
CA LYS A 180 -11.23 27.83 2.96
C LYS A 180 -10.16 28.90 3.19
N GLN A 181 -9.03 28.50 3.74
CA GLN A 181 -7.86 29.35 3.95
C GLN A 181 -6.71 28.93 3.03
N VAL A 182 -5.76 29.82 2.81
CA VAL A 182 -4.44 29.46 2.25
C VAL A 182 -3.48 29.27 3.42
N TYR A 183 -2.86 28.10 3.48
CA TYR A 183 -1.90 27.78 4.53
C TYR A 183 -0.49 27.82 3.96
N LEU A 184 0.37 28.62 4.58
CA LEU A 184 1.75 28.82 4.17
C LEU A 184 2.68 28.35 5.28
N CYS A 185 3.75 27.65 4.94
CA CYS A 185 4.81 27.33 5.89
C CYS A 185 6.14 27.85 5.32
N HIS A 186 6.88 28.59 6.14
CA HIS A 186 8.23 29.03 5.81
C HIS A 186 9.20 28.41 6.81
N SER A 187 10.02 27.47 6.38
CA SER A 187 10.91 26.74 7.28
C SER A 187 12.10 26.14 6.55
N TRP A 188 13.25 26.06 7.23
CA TRP A 188 14.38 25.25 6.80
C TRP A 188 14.02 23.77 6.59
N LEU A 189 13.01 23.27 7.33
CA LEU A 189 12.48 21.91 7.17
C LEU A 189 11.79 21.69 5.81
N LEU A 190 11.45 22.75 5.09
CA LEU A 190 10.89 22.70 3.75
C LEU A 190 11.91 22.91 2.63
N TYR A 191 13.20 22.98 2.97
CA TYR A 191 14.25 23.12 1.97
C TYR A 191 14.40 21.85 1.12
N PRO A 192 14.20 21.91 -0.21
CA PRO A 192 14.24 20.72 -1.07
C PRO A 192 15.59 20.00 -1.10
N GLY A 193 16.70 20.70 -0.80
CA GLY A 193 18.04 20.11 -0.74
C GLY A 193 18.24 19.14 0.42
N LEU A 194 17.35 19.10 1.42
CA LEU A 194 17.42 18.14 2.52
C LEU A 194 17.38 16.68 2.03
N LYS A 195 16.78 16.40 0.87
CA LYS A 195 16.74 15.05 0.27
C LYS A 195 18.14 14.44 0.01
N GLU A 196 19.17 15.27 -0.12
CA GLU A 196 20.54 14.81 -0.37
C GLU A 196 21.27 14.36 0.91
N ILE A 197 20.77 14.78 2.07
CA ILE A 197 21.41 14.50 3.37
C ILE A 197 20.52 13.67 4.30
N MET A 198 19.25 13.48 3.96
CA MET A 198 18.27 12.72 4.75
C MET A 198 17.91 11.39 4.07
N LYS A 199 17.40 10.43 4.85
CA LYS A 199 16.94 9.14 4.31
C LYS A 199 15.57 9.30 3.61
N PRO A 200 15.29 8.59 2.50
CA PRO A 200 14.04 8.68 1.74
C PRO A 200 12.72 8.44 2.50
N GLY A 201 12.75 7.95 3.74
CA GLY A 201 11.57 7.78 4.61
C GLY A 201 11.61 8.62 5.89
N SER A 202 12.47 9.63 5.99
CA SER A 202 12.50 10.45 7.21
C SER A 202 11.24 11.30 7.35
N ASN A 203 10.74 11.43 8.58
CA ASN A 203 9.55 12.24 8.92
C ASN A 203 9.61 13.67 8.36
N ILE A 204 10.79 14.28 8.26
CA ILE A 204 10.95 15.62 7.66
C ILE A 204 10.66 15.57 6.16
N LEU A 205 11.23 14.62 5.42
CA LEU A 205 10.95 14.50 3.98
C LEU A 205 9.48 14.11 3.71
N GLN A 206 8.87 13.30 4.57
CA GLN A 206 7.43 13.02 4.48
C GLN A 206 6.60 14.27 4.78
N PHE A 207 6.93 15.04 5.81
CA PHE A 207 6.26 16.30 6.10
C PHE A 207 6.40 17.31 4.94
N GLN A 208 7.54 17.33 4.24
CA GLN A 208 7.73 18.17 3.05
C GLN A 208 6.70 17.87 1.95
N THR A 209 6.22 16.63 1.81
CA THR A 209 5.27 16.27 0.74
C THR A 209 3.89 16.91 0.93
N LEU A 210 3.59 17.41 2.14
CA LEU A 210 2.36 18.16 2.40
C LEU A 210 2.34 19.54 1.71
N PHE A 211 3.48 20.02 1.22
CA PHE A 211 3.61 21.37 0.69
C PHE A 211 4.10 21.37 -0.76
N HIS A 212 3.48 22.23 -1.57
CA HIS A 212 4.08 22.67 -2.82
C HIS A 212 5.08 23.79 -2.54
N ILE A 213 6.37 23.53 -2.75
CA ILE A 213 7.43 24.51 -2.48
C ILE A 213 7.48 25.52 -3.63
N VAL A 214 7.13 26.78 -3.34
CA VAL A 214 7.02 27.86 -4.33
C VAL A 214 8.25 28.77 -4.38
N ALA A 215 9.03 28.82 -3.29
CA ALA A 215 10.26 29.59 -3.24
C ALA A 215 11.24 28.98 -2.23
N VAL A 216 12.52 29.34 -2.36
CA VAL A 216 13.56 29.02 -1.38
C VAL A 216 14.33 30.29 -1.07
N ASP A 217 14.42 30.61 0.21
CA ASP A 217 15.27 31.67 0.75
C ASP A 217 16.61 31.09 1.21
N PHE A 218 17.72 31.73 0.85
CA PHE A 218 19.08 31.34 1.25
C PHE A 218 19.76 32.41 2.13
N GLU A 219 19.06 33.46 2.52
CA GLU A 219 19.62 34.52 3.38
C GLU A 219 19.79 34.04 4.83
N GLY A 220 18.90 33.18 5.31
CA GLY A 220 18.94 32.60 6.66
C GLY A 220 19.77 31.32 6.78
N ARG A 221 20.45 31.15 7.92
CA ARG A 221 21.25 29.95 8.26
C ARG A 221 20.58 29.07 9.33
N GLU A 222 19.26 29.09 9.38
CA GLU A 222 18.50 28.40 10.43
C GLU A 222 18.77 26.88 10.45
N ALA A 223 18.88 26.24 9.28
CA ALA A 223 19.22 24.81 9.20
C ALA A 223 20.54 24.50 9.93
N GLU A 224 21.54 25.36 9.79
CA GLU A 224 22.85 25.18 10.42
C GLU A 224 22.75 25.35 11.93
N GLU A 225 22.05 26.39 12.39
CA GLU A 225 21.76 26.60 13.81
C GLU A 225 21.03 25.40 14.43
N ARG A 226 20.06 24.83 13.72
CA ARG A 226 19.23 23.73 14.23
C ARG A 226 19.94 22.36 14.19
N ILE A 227 20.79 22.13 13.19
CA ILE A 227 21.53 20.86 13.04
C ILE A 227 22.77 20.83 13.95
N PHE A 228 23.48 21.96 14.07
CA PHE A 228 24.75 22.03 14.77
C PHE A 228 24.68 22.70 16.16
N GLY A 229 23.63 23.50 16.43
CA GLY A 229 23.46 24.22 17.69
C GLY A 229 24.18 25.57 17.78
N GLU A 230 25.18 25.80 16.92
CA GLU A 230 25.95 27.03 16.81
C GLU A 230 26.25 27.35 15.35
N LEU A 231 26.62 28.61 15.04
CA LEU A 231 27.03 29.02 13.70
C LEU A 231 28.54 29.11 13.59
N GLU A 232 29.09 28.48 12.57
CA GLU A 232 30.51 28.54 12.23
C GLU A 232 30.74 29.33 10.96
N THR A 233 31.91 29.96 10.86
CA THR A 233 32.33 30.67 9.63
C THR A 233 32.98 29.74 8.62
N ASP A 234 33.56 28.65 9.10
CA ASP A 234 34.19 27.60 8.29
C ASP A 234 33.46 26.28 8.54
N PRO A 235 32.81 25.67 7.52
CA PRO A 235 32.09 24.42 7.69
C PRO A 235 32.94 23.27 8.26
N ARG A 236 34.28 23.37 8.19
CA ARG A 236 35.19 22.37 8.80
C ARG A 236 35.10 22.33 10.32
N ASN A 237 34.63 23.39 10.97
CA ASN A 237 34.52 23.50 12.42
C ASN A 237 33.23 22.90 12.99
N TYR A 238 32.23 22.61 12.14
CA TYR A 238 30.98 22.04 12.60
C TYR A 238 31.17 20.64 13.23
N ALA A 239 30.41 20.39 14.31
CA ALA A 239 30.36 19.10 14.99
C ALA A 239 29.90 17.97 14.06
N GLU A 240 30.32 16.74 14.36
CA GLU A 240 30.06 15.54 13.53
C GLU A 240 29.53 14.37 14.37
N ASP A 241 28.89 14.65 15.50
CA ASP A 241 28.47 13.63 16.47
C ASP A 241 27.34 12.75 15.92
N THR A 242 26.41 13.35 15.18
CA THR A 242 25.25 12.66 14.58
C THR A 242 25.41 12.36 13.09
N SER A 243 24.64 11.40 12.58
CA SER A 243 24.61 11.10 11.13
C SER A 243 24.16 12.29 10.30
N LEU A 244 23.17 13.06 10.79
CA LEU A 244 22.68 14.26 10.14
C LEU A 244 23.75 15.34 10.07
N GLN A 245 24.47 15.57 11.17
CA GLN A 245 25.59 16.53 11.22
C GLN A 245 26.71 16.17 10.23
N ARG A 246 27.11 14.89 10.16
CA ARG A 246 28.10 14.42 9.17
C ARG A 246 27.65 14.65 7.72
N ALA A 247 26.39 14.32 7.42
CA ALA A 247 25.84 14.52 6.08
C ALA A 247 25.73 16.01 5.73
N ALA A 248 25.22 16.82 6.65
CA ALA A 248 25.06 18.26 6.48
C ALA A 248 26.40 18.99 6.32
N ARG A 249 27.41 18.62 7.12
CA ARG A 249 28.77 19.18 6.99
C ARG A 249 29.38 18.82 5.65
N LYS A 250 29.26 17.57 5.20
CA LYS A 250 29.72 17.14 3.86
C LYS A 250 29.04 17.94 2.75
N TYR A 251 27.73 18.19 2.88
CA TYR A 251 26.96 19.01 1.95
C TYR A 251 27.51 20.44 1.87
N LEU A 252 27.70 21.11 3.01
CA LEU A 252 28.30 22.46 3.05
C LEU A 252 29.73 22.50 2.49
N LEU A 253 30.56 21.49 2.78
CA LEU A 253 31.93 21.39 2.26
C LEU A 253 31.99 21.20 0.73
N SER A 254 30.90 20.74 0.11
CA SER A 254 30.82 20.63 -1.35
C SER A 254 30.53 21.96 -2.05
N GLY A 255 30.29 23.04 -1.29
CA GLY A 255 29.98 24.38 -1.79
C GLY A 255 28.49 24.71 -1.80
N GLU A 256 27.64 23.73 -1.47
CA GLU A 256 26.20 23.90 -1.34
C GLU A 256 25.83 24.69 -0.07
N LYS A 257 24.60 25.21 -0.04
CA LYS A 257 24.05 25.96 1.10
C LYS A 257 22.69 25.41 1.50
N PHE A 258 22.37 25.54 2.78
CA PHE A 258 20.99 25.32 3.23
C PHE A 258 20.15 26.57 2.99
N GLY A 259 18.89 26.36 2.67
CA GLY A 259 17.89 27.41 2.59
C GLY A 259 16.69 27.13 3.50
N SER A 260 15.67 27.97 3.36
CA SER A 260 14.33 27.80 3.92
C SER A 260 13.32 27.76 2.78
N GLY A 261 12.50 26.71 2.75
CA GLY A 261 11.44 26.59 1.76
C GLY A 261 10.22 27.40 2.19
N LEU A 262 9.63 28.13 1.24
CA LEU A 262 8.27 28.63 1.35
C LEU A 262 7.34 27.62 0.66
N GLY A 263 6.54 26.92 1.45
CA GLY A 263 5.59 25.92 1.01
C GLY A 263 4.16 26.42 1.13
N VAL A 264 3.36 26.16 0.10
CA VAL A 264 1.89 26.28 0.15
C VAL A 264 1.33 24.91 0.45
N TRP A 265 0.53 24.79 1.51
CA TRP A 265 -0.23 23.57 1.73
C TRP A 265 -1.30 23.48 0.65
N THR A 266 -1.32 22.36 -0.05
CA THR A 266 -2.14 22.12 -1.25
C THR A 266 -3.57 21.67 -0.91
N GLY A 267 -3.99 21.81 0.35
CA GLY A 267 -5.20 21.13 0.85
C GLY A 267 -4.97 19.63 0.92
N GLY A 268 -5.85 18.91 1.61
CA GLY A 268 -5.82 17.44 1.65
C GLY A 268 -6.00 16.74 0.30
N ASP A 269 -5.89 17.44 -0.85
CA ASP A 269 -5.85 16.86 -2.20
C ASP A 269 -4.46 16.35 -2.62
N THR A 270 -3.40 16.63 -1.85
CA THR A 270 -2.10 15.91 -1.95
C THR A 270 -1.86 14.91 -0.82
N ALA A 271 -2.74 14.84 0.18
CA ALA A 271 -2.86 13.61 0.93
C ALA A 271 -3.38 12.60 -0.08
N ASP A 272 -2.54 11.63 -0.41
CA ASP A 272 -2.91 10.54 -1.27
C ASP A 272 -4.21 9.90 -0.75
N HIS A 273 -5.35 10.32 -1.32
CA HIS A 273 -6.67 9.94 -0.81
C HIS A 273 -6.85 8.43 -0.85
N ILE A 274 -6.18 7.78 -1.80
CA ILE A 274 -6.16 6.32 -1.91
C ILE A 274 -5.43 5.75 -0.70
N HIS A 275 -4.22 6.23 -0.39
CA HIS A 275 -3.49 5.82 0.81
C HIS A 275 -4.32 6.05 2.08
N THR A 276 -4.87 7.24 2.25
CA THR A 276 -5.70 7.60 3.42
C THR A 276 -6.89 6.66 3.55
N TRP A 277 -7.59 6.39 2.45
CA TRP A 277 -8.74 5.49 2.46
C TRP A 277 -8.33 4.06 2.84
N ILE A 278 -7.22 3.54 2.31
CA ILE A 278 -6.71 2.21 2.65
C ILE A 278 -6.36 2.12 4.13
N GLN A 279 -5.72 3.15 4.72
CA GLN A 279 -5.44 3.18 6.16
C GLN A 279 -6.73 3.19 7.00
N GLU A 280 -7.70 4.04 6.64
CA GLU A 280 -8.98 4.15 7.35
C GLU A 280 -9.83 2.87 7.29
N HIS A 281 -9.68 2.08 6.22
CA HIS A 281 -10.46 0.85 5.98
C HIS A 281 -9.65 -0.44 6.18
N THR A 282 -8.44 -0.34 6.74
CA THR A 282 -7.55 -1.49 6.95
C THR A 282 -8.23 -2.61 7.75
N GLU A 283 -8.93 -2.28 8.84
CA GLU A 283 -9.61 -3.28 9.67
C GLU A 283 -10.71 -4.01 8.90
N GLU A 284 -11.51 -3.31 8.10
CA GLU A 284 -12.57 -3.91 7.29
C GLU A 284 -12.01 -4.86 6.23
N LEU A 285 -10.96 -4.45 5.52
CA LEU A 285 -10.30 -5.27 4.50
C LEU A 285 -9.65 -6.50 5.12
N VAL A 286 -8.96 -6.34 6.25
CA VAL A 286 -8.38 -7.47 7.00
C VAL A 286 -9.45 -8.46 7.43
N ASN A 287 -10.56 -7.96 7.99
CA ASN A 287 -11.67 -8.83 8.40
C ASN A 287 -12.31 -9.57 7.22
N THR A 288 -12.41 -8.94 6.05
CA THR A 288 -12.90 -9.55 4.81
C THR A 288 -11.98 -10.69 4.38
N ALA A 289 -10.67 -10.44 4.30
CA ALA A 289 -9.68 -11.45 3.93
C ALA A 289 -9.62 -12.60 4.93
N ASP A 290 -9.71 -12.32 6.23
CA ASP A 290 -9.72 -13.32 7.29
C ASP A 290 -10.99 -14.17 7.28
N TYR A 291 -12.14 -13.56 6.95
CA TYR A 291 -13.38 -14.29 6.80
C TYR A 291 -13.28 -15.30 5.65
N ILE A 292 -12.78 -14.89 4.49
CA ILE A 292 -12.56 -15.78 3.34
C ILE A 292 -11.50 -16.85 3.67
N PHE A 293 -10.43 -16.48 4.37
CA PHE A 293 -9.39 -17.42 4.81
C PHE A 293 -9.95 -18.55 5.67
N ARG A 294 -10.86 -18.22 6.61
CA ARG A 294 -11.47 -19.16 7.54
C ARG A 294 -12.59 -20.01 6.93
N HIS A 295 -13.07 -19.66 5.74
CA HIS A 295 -14.10 -20.40 5.01
C HIS A 295 -13.60 -20.81 3.61
N PRO A 296 -12.52 -21.61 3.52
CA PRO A 296 -11.94 -21.97 2.24
C PRO A 296 -12.88 -22.93 1.47
N GLU A 297 -13.19 -22.56 0.24
CA GLU A 297 -14.10 -23.29 -0.67
C GLU A 297 -13.36 -23.66 -1.95
N LEU A 298 -13.62 -24.86 -2.48
CA LEU A 298 -12.95 -25.35 -3.69
C LEU A 298 -13.47 -24.65 -4.95
N SER A 299 -12.70 -24.76 -6.04
CA SER A 299 -13.11 -24.28 -7.35
C SER A 299 -14.53 -24.72 -7.73
N LYS A 300 -15.39 -23.77 -8.11
CA LYS A 300 -16.84 -23.88 -8.42
C LYS A 300 -17.78 -24.01 -7.20
N GLU A 301 -17.26 -24.03 -5.98
CA GLU A 301 -18.03 -24.18 -4.74
C GLU A 301 -17.95 -22.93 -3.85
N GLU A 302 -17.39 -21.82 -4.35
CA GLU A 302 -17.00 -20.62 -3.59
C GLU A 302 -18.17 -19.68 -3.24
N VAL A 303 -19.24 -20.24 -2.69
CA VAL A 303 -20.49 -19.53 -2.41
C VAL A 303 -20.30 -18.47 -1.33
N VAL A 304 -19.62 -18.81 -0.23
CA VAL A 304 -19.38 -17.93 0.90
C VAL A 304 -18.40 -16.82 0.51
N SER A 305 -17.33 -17.16 -0.19
CA SER A 305 -16.28 -16.22 -0.56
C SER A 305 -16.77 -15.20 -1.60
N SER A 306 -17.52 -15.68 -2.60
CA SER A 306 -18.20 -14.83 -3.58
C SER A 306 -19.20 -13.89 -2.94
N ALA A 307 -20.06 -14.41 -2.03
CA ALA A 307 -21.03 -13.60 -1.30
C ALA A 307 -20.34 -12.51 -0.48
N CYS A 308 -19.32 -12.88 0.31
CA CYS A 308 -18.56 -11.95 1.16
C CYS A 308 -18.01 -10.75 0.38
N LEU A 309 -17.35 -10.98 -0.75
CA LEU A 309 -16.81 -9.90 -1.59
C LEU A 309 -17.91 -9.07 -2.26
N SER A 310 -18.94 -9.74 -2.79
CA SER A 310 -20.02 -9.05 -3.48
C SER A 310 -20.86 -8.18 -2.55
N ASP A 311 -21.10 -8.64 -1.31
CA ASP A 311 -21.86 -7.94 -0.30
C ASP A 311 -21.04 -6.76 0.25
N TYR A 312 -19.73 -6.94 0.48
CA TYR A 312 -18.82 -5.83 0.82
C TYR A 312 -18.83 -4.72 -0.25
N LEU A 313 -18.78 -5.08 -1.53
CA LEU A 313 -18.84 -4.11 -2.62
C LEU A 313 -20.21 -3.43 -2.75
N GLU A 314 -21.30 -4.17 -2.51
CA GLU A 314 -22.66 -3.59 -2.47
C GLU A 314 -22.78 -2.54 -1.36
N GLU A 315 -22.26 -2.84 -0.16
CA GLU A 315 -22.22 -1.90 0.97
C GLU A 315 -21.42 -0.63 0.65
N LYS A 316 -20.39 -0.72 -0.20
CA LYS A 316 -19.61 0.42 -0.69
C LYS A 316 -20.24 1.15 -1.88
N GLY A 317 -21.45 0.76 -2.28
CA GLY A 317 -22.27 1.45 -3.27
C GLY A 317 -22.09 0.96 -4.71
N PHE A 318 -21.48 -0.20 -4.92
CA PHE A 318 -21.44 -0.84 -6.24
C PHE A 318 -22.75 -1.56 -6.54
N ARG A 319 -23.17 -1.55 -7.82
CA ARG A 319 -24.28 -2.36 -8.29
C ARG A 319 -23.80 -3.78 -8.61
N ILE A 320 -24.39 -4.78 -7.96
CA ILE A 320 -23.99 -6.18 -8.12
C ILE A 320 -24.88 -6.92 -9.12
N THR A 321 -24.26 -7.72 -10.00
CA THR A 321 -24.89 -8.73 -10.84
C THR A 321 -24.24 -10.09 -10.56
N LYS A 322 -24.97 -11.03 -9.93
CA LYS A 322 -24.47 -12.37 -9.57
C LYS A 322 -24.86 -13.41 -10.62
N GLY A 323 -24.14 -14.54 -10.67
CA GLY A 323 -24.49 -15.69 -11.52
C GLY A 323 -24.18 -15.50 -13.00
N ILE A 324 -23.12 -14.75 -13.33
CA ILE A 324 -22.77 -14.42 -14.73
C ILE A 324 -22.07 -15.59 -15.44
N ALA A 325 -22.10 -15.59 -16.78
CA ALA A 325 -21.46 -16.60 -17.62
C ALA A 325 -21.85 -18.07 -17.29
N GLY A 326 -23.00 -18.30 -16.65
CA GLY A 326 -23.40 -19.64 -16.20
C GLY A 326 -22.64 -20.17 -14.97
N LEU A 327 -21.86 -19.33 -14.30
CA LEU A 327 -21.15 -19.63 -13.07
C LEU A 327 -21.90 -19.02 -11.89
N GLN A 328 -22.43 -19.86 -11.00
CA GLN A 328 -23.25 -19.41 -9.86
C GLN A 328 -22.47 -18.47 -8.91
N THR A 329 -21.18 -18.72 -8.74
CA THR A 329 -20.31 -17.96 -7.83
C THR A 329 -19.65 -16.75 -8.51
N ALA A 330 -19.80 -16.56 -9.83
CA ALA A 330 -19.26 -15.37 -10.50
C ALA A 330 -20.16 -14.14 -10.33
N PHE A 331 -19.58 -12.95 -10.24
CA PHE A 331 -20.32 -11.69 -10.16
C PHE A 331 -19.62 -10.53 -10.88
N VAL A 332 -20.36 -9.46 -11.15
CA VAL A 332 -19.84 -8.14 -11.53
C VAL A 332 -20.35 -7.11 -10.53
N ALA A 333 -19.46 -6.35 -9.92
CA ALA A 333 -19.77 -5.17 -9.13
C ALA A 333 -19.39 -3.93 -9.94
N GLU A 334 -20.35 -3.05 -10.25
CA GLU A 334 -20.12 -1.90 -11.13
C GLU A 334 -20.45 -0.58 -10.41
N TRP A 335 -19.56 0.40 -10.56
CA TRP A 335 -19.78 1.78 -10.13
C TRP A 335 -19.36 2.77 -11.21
N GLY A 336 -20.04 3.91 -11.28
CA GLY A 336 -19.75 4.97 -12.25
C GLY A 336 -20.49 4.82 -13.58
N THR A 337 -20.17 5.70 -14.52
CA THR A 337 -20.75 5.71 -15.87
C THR A 337 -19.76 6.28 -16.88
N GLY A 338 -19.85 5.82 -18.14
CA GLY A 338 -19.03 6.30 -19.23
C GLY A 338 -17.67 5.59 -19.31
N LYS A 339 -16.73 6.23 -20.01
CA LYS A 339 -15.40 5.67 -20.28
C LYS A 339 -14.29 6.46 -19.57
N PRO A 340 -13.13 5.83 -19.30
CA PRO A 340 -12.85 4.42 -19.53
C PRO A 340 -13.57 3.46 -18.56
N ILE A 341 -13.69 2.18 -18.95
CA ILE A 341 -14.18 1.08 -18.11
C ILE A 341 -12.96 0.24 -17.67
N LEU A 342 -12.61 0.32 -16.40
CA LEU A 342 -11.50 -0.45 -15.82
C LEU A 342 -12.03 -1.61 -14.98
N GLY A 343 -11.51 -2.82 -15.23
CA GLY A 343 -11.93 -4.04 -14.55
C GLY A 343 -10.88 -4.57 -13.58
N PHE A 344 -11.23 -4.84 -12.33
CA PHE A 344 -10.42 -5.57 -11.36
C PHE A 344 -10.85 -7.03 -11.32
N LEU A 345 -9.91 -7.97 -11.49
CA LEU A 345 -10.20 -9.42 -11.52
C LEU A 345 -9.96 -10.01 -10.12
N ALA A 346 -11.03 -10.35 -9.41
CA ALA A 346 -11.00 -10.83 -8.03
C ALA A 346 -11.20 -12.35 -7.96
N GLU A 347 -10.24 -13.07 -7.40
CA GLU A 347 -10.26 -14.53 -7.22
C GLU A 347 -10.39 -14.88 -5.73
N TYR A 348 -10.87 -16.09 -5.43
CA TYR A 348 -11.19 -16.49 -4.06
C TYR A 348 -11.35 -18.01 -3.86
N ASP A 349 -10.99 -18.85 -4.84
CA ASP A 349 -11.04 -20.31 -4.67
C ASP A 349 -9.83 -20.85 -3.89
N ALA A 350 -10.04 -21.94 -3.17
CA ALA A 350 -9.04 -22.58 -2.32
C ALA A 350 -8.60 -23.94 -2.87
N LEU A 351 -7.48 -24.44 -2.35
CA LEU A 351 -6.86 -25.70 -2.77
C LEU A 351 -7.27 -26.88 -1.87
N PRO A 352 -7.46 -28.09 -2.45
CA PRO A 352 -7.82 -29.28 -1.69
C PRO A 352 -6.68 -29.75 -0.76
N GLY A 353 -7.01 -29.98 0.51
CA GLY A 353 -6.08 -30.56 1.49
C GLY A 353 -4.97 -29.63 1.98
N LEU A 354 -5.07 -28.32 1.71
CA LEU A 354 -4.10 -27.31 2.16
C LEU A 354 -4.59 -26.43 3.32
N GLY A 355 -5.62 -26.88 4.05
CA GLY A 355 -6.01 -26.23 5.29
C GLY A 355 -4.84 -26.18 6.28
N GLN A 356 -4.59 -25.02 6.88
CA GLN A 356 -3.46 -24.77 7.76
C GLN A 356 -3.78 -23.62 8.71
N GLU A 357 -3.45 -23.76 9.99
CA GLU A 357 -3.54 -22.66 10.96
C GLU A 357 -2.53 -21.54 10.60
N PRO A 358 -2.87 -20.25 10.79
CA PRO A 358 -2.01 -19.12 10.46
C PRO A 358 -0.88 -18.93 11.50
N VAL A 359 -0.05 -19.95 11.64
CA VAL A 359 1.04 -20.06 12.61
C VAL A 359 2.32 -20.48 11.90
N CYS A 360 3.48 -20.13 12.46
CA CYS A 360 4.78 -20.36 11.84
C CYS A 360 5.28 -21.83 11.86
N THR A 361 4.41 -22.78 12.19
CA THR A 361 4.71 -24.22 12.29
C THR A 361 3.65 -25.03 11.53
N TYR A 362 4.02 -26.22 11.06
CA TYR A 362 3.08 -27.08 10.33
C TYR A 362 1.96 -27.59 11.25
N GLN A 363 0.74 -27.10 11.02
CA GLN A 363 -0.47 -27.40 11.78
C GLN A 363 -1.65 -27.55 10.81
N PRO A 364 -1.69 -28.68 10.07
CA PRO A 364 -2.65 -28.86 8.99
C PRO A 364 -4.06 -29.08 9.53
N LEU A 365 -5.03 -28.53 8.80
CA LEU A 365 -6.45 -28.77 8.97
C LEU A 365 -6.93 -29.77 7.90
N LYS A 366 -7.91 -30.61 8.24
CA LYS A 366 -8.51 -31.55 7.29
C LYS A 366 -9.57 -30.89 6.40
N THR A 367 -9.22 -29.72 5.86
CA THR A 367 -10.07 -28.86 5.05
C THR A 367 -9.29 -28.38 3.82
N PRO A 368 -9.96 -27.76 2.84
CA PRO A 368 -9.28 -26.90 1.87
C PRO A 368 -8.52 -25.76 2.57
N GLY A 369 -7.64 -25.07 1.83
CA GLY A 369 -6.95 -23.89 2.34
C GLY A 369 -6.35 -23.01 1.25
N HIS A 370 -6.12 -21.75 1.59
CA HIS A 370 -5.64 -20.71 0.67
C HIS A 370 -4.11 -20.74 0.50
N GLY A 371 -3.60 -21.87 0.01
CA GLY A 371 -2.17 -22.09 -0.29
C GLY A 371 -1.63 -21.28 -1.47
N CYS A 372 -2.50 -20.61 -2.23
CA CYS A 372 -2.16 -19.64 -3.27
C CYS A 372 -2.51 -18.19 -2.86
N GLY A 373 -3.15 -17.99 -1.69
CA GLY A 373 -3.47 -16.68 -1.13
C GLY A 373 -4.69 -15.99 -1.74
N HIS A 374 -5.61 -16.71 -2.39
CA HIS A 374 -6.77 -16.12 -3.08
C HIS A 374 -7.72 -15.37 -2.13
N ASN A 375 -7.72 -15.68 -0.83
CA ASN A 375 -8.39 -14.87 0.20
C ASN A 375 -7.93 -13.40 0.21
N LEU A 376 -6.64 -13.16 -0.02
CA LEU A 376 -6.06 -11.82 -0.13
C LEU A 376 -6.37 -11.21 -1.50
N LEU A 377 -6.29 -12.02 -2.56
CA LEU A 377 -6.39 -11.58 -3.96
C LEU A 377 -7.70 -10.83 -4.21
N GLY A 378 -8.83 -11.49 -3.97
CA GLY A 378 -10.14 -10.89 -4.18
C GLY A 378 -10.39 -9.67 -3.30
N THR A 379 -9.90 -9.72 -2.05
CA THR A 379 -10.06 -8.62 -1.09
C THR A 379 -9.30 -7.36 -1.52
N ALA A 380 -8.05 -7.49 -1.99
CA ALA A 380 -7.29 -6.35 -2.49
C ALA A 380 -7.91 -5.76 -3.77
N CYS A 381 -8.46 -6.58 -4.67
CA CYS A 381 -9.19 -6.08 -5.84
C CYS A 381 -10.43 -5.25 -5.43
N ALA A 382 -11.19 -5.73 -4.43
CA ALA A 382 -12.31 -4.97 -3.88
C ALA A 382 -11.85 -3.67 -3.20
N GLY A 383 -10.80 -3.73 -2.36
CA GLY A 383 -10.23 -2.55 -1.70
C GLY A 383 -9.71 -1.50 -2.68
N ALA A 384 -9.01 -1.91 -3.73
CA ALA A 384 -8.51 -1.02 -4.77
C ALA A 384 -9.65 -0.30 -5.51
N ALA A 385 -10.70 -1.03 -5.87
CA ALA A 385 -11.86 -0.47 -6.54
C ALA A 385 -12.59 0.56 -5.67
N CYS A 386 -12.75 0.28 -4.37
CA CYS A 386 -13.38 1.21 -3.42
C CYS A 386 -12.52 2.46 -3.19
N ALA A 387 -11.21 2.32 -3.00
CA ALA A 387 -10.29 3.46 -2.83
C ALA A 387 -10.29 4.36 -4.08
N LEU A 388 -10.26 3.75 -5.27
CA LEU A 388 -10.32 4.46 -6.54
C LEU A 388 -11.67 5.17 -6.71
N LYS A 389 -12.79 4.52 -6.40
CA LYS A 389 -14.12 5.13 -6.41
C LYS A 389 -14.14 6.42 -5.59
N GLU A 390 -13.70 6.37 -4.33
CA GLU A 390 -13.73 7.54 -3.44
C GLU A 390 -12.85 8.69 -3.96
N ARG A 391 -11.67 8.38 -4.51
CA ARG A 391 -10.81 9.38 -5.14
C ARG A 391 -11.44 9.97 -6.41
N MET A 392 -12.12 9.16 -7.21
CA MET A 392 -12.85 9.63 -8.39
C MET A 392 -14.04 10.51 -8.02
N GLU A 393 -14.80 10.17 -6.98
CA GLU A 393 -15.92 10.98 -6.48
C GLU A 393 -15.44 12.36 -6.00
N LYS A 394 -14.38 12.41 -5.20
CA LYS A 394 -13.79 13.66 -4.71
C LYS A 394 -13.28 14.55 -5.84
N ALA A 395 -12.55 13.97 -6.80
CA ALA A 395 -12.02 14.70 -7.95
C ALA A 395 -13.02 14.89 -9.09
N LYS A 396 -14.25 14.37 -8.95
CA LYS A 396 -15.32 14.44 -9.97
C LYS A 396 -14.88 13.88 -11.32
N LEU A 397 -14.11 12.80 -11.31
CA LEU A 397 -13.68 12.09 -12.50
C LEU A 397 -14.83 11.24 -13.06
N SER A 398 -14.97 11.23 -14.38
CA SER A 398 -15.92 10.36 -15.09
C SER A 398 -15.26 9.03 -15.47
N GLY A 399 -16.04 7.95 -15.46
CA GLY A 399 -15.51 6.62 -15.73
C GLY A 399 -16.36 5.53 -15.10
N THR A 400 -16.03 4.28 -15.43
CA THR A 400 -16.68 3.10 -14.85
C THR A 400 -15.62 2.20 -14.22
N ILE A 401 -15.87 1.78 -12.98
CA ILE A 401 -15.07 0.78 -12.27
C ILE A 401 -15.90 -0.50 -12.20
N ARG A 402 -15.30 -1.63 -12.56
CA ARG A 402 -15.89 -2.96 -12.36
C ARG A 402 -14.97 -3.86 -11.55
N VAL A 403 -15.54 -4.61 -10.62
CA VAL A 403 -14.88 -5.76 -10.00
C VAL A 403 -15.56 -7.02 -10.50
N TYR A 404 -14.80 -7.93 -11.09
CA TYR A 404 -15.27 -9.22 -11.55
C TYR A 404 -14.89 -10.26 -10.52
N GLY A 405 -15.88 -10.89 -9.90
CA GLY A 405 -15.66 -12.09 -9.10
C GLY A 405 -15.44 -13.28 -10.01
N CYS A 406 -14.21 -13.78 -10.05
CA CYS A 406 -13.71 -14.82 -10.94
C CYS A 406 -13.44 -16.11 -10.14
N PRO A 407 -14.38 -17.08 -10.12
CA PRO A 407 -14.19 -18.35 -9.41
C PRO A 407 -13.25 -19.29 -10.16
N ALA A 408 -12.86 -20.41 -9.55
CA ALA A 408 -12.24 -21.56 -10.22
C ALA A 408 -10.98 -21.29 -11.06
N GLU A 409 -10.06 -20.45 -10.57
CA GLU A 409 -8.77 -20.21 -11.23
C GLU A 409 -7.86 -21.43 -11.14
N GLU A 410 -7.85 -22.14 -10.01
CA GLU A 410 -6.92 -23.26 -9.74
C GLU A 410 -7.13 -24.45 -10.69
N ILE A 411 -8.31 -24.54 -11.31
CA ILE A 411 -8.63 -25.52 -12.36
C ILE A 411 -8.71 -24.90 -13.76
N ILE A 412 -8.48 -23.60 -13.87
CA ILE A 412 -8.27 -22.84 -15.10
C ILE A 412 -9.52 -22.86 -16.00
N ILE A 413 -10.67 -22.49 -15.40
CA ILE A 413 -11.97 -22.51 -16.08
C ILE A 413 -12.72 -21.20 -15.92
N GLY A 414 -12.61 -20.53 -14.76
CA GLY A 414 -13.45 -19.38 -14.43
C GLY A 414 -13.42 -18.28 -15.46
N LYS A 415 -12.25 -17.67 -15.64
CA LYS A 415 -12.10 -16.53 -16.56
C LYS A 415 -12.24 -16.95 -18.01
N ILE A 416 -11.91 -18.20 -18.36
CA ILE A 416 -12.12 -18.74 -19.71
C ILE A 416 -13.62 -18.70 -20.06
N GLN A 417 -14.45 -19.31 -19.21
CA GLN A 417 -15.90 -19.36 -19.42
C GLN A 417 -16.54 -17.96 -19.38
N MET A 418 -16.03 -17.09 -18.51
CA MET A 418 -16.42 -15.67 -18.47
C MET A 418 -16.06 -14.93 -19.77
N ASN A 419 -14.85 -15.15 -20.28
CA ASN A 419 -14.36 -14.55 -21.52
C ASN A 419 -15.15 -15.04 -22.73
N GLU A 420 -15.44 -16.33 -22.83
CA GLU A 420 -16.29 -16.92 -23.88
C GLU A 420 -17.72 -16.35 -23.88
N ALA A 421 -18.23 -15.97 -22.69
CA ALA A 421 -19.52 -15.30 -22.53
C ALA A 421 -19.48 -13.80 -22.85
N GLY A 422 -18.31 -13.24 -23.21
CA GLY A 422 -18.11 -11.84 -23.59
C GLY A 422 -18.17 -10.86 -22.43
N VAL A 423 -17.94 -11.30 -21.18
CA VAL A 423 -18.13 -10.41 -20.01
C VAL A 423 -17.05 -9.32 -19.89
N PHE A 424 -15.93 -9.47 -20.60
CA PHE A 424 -14.80 -8.54 -20.56
C PHE A 424 -14.69 -7.65 -21.81
N ASP A 425 -15.49 -7.91 -22.86
CA ASP A 425 -15.33 -7.35 -24.21
C ASP A 425 -15.37 -5.80 -24.28
N ASP A 426 -16.03 -5.16 -23.32
CA ASP A 426 -16.20 -3.71 -23.26
C ASP A 426 -15.22 -3.00 -22.33
N LEU A 427 -14.34 -3.74 -21.63
CA LEU A 427 -13.30 -3.16 -20.79
C LEU A 427 -12.28 -2.39 -21.65
N ASP A 428 -11.84 -1.25 -21.14
CA ASP A 428 -10.72 -0.50 -21.73
C ASP A 428 -9.37 -1.00 -21.17
N ALA A 429 -9.34 -1.57 -19.97
CA ALA A 429 -8.22 -2.37 -19.45
C ALA A 429 -8.67 -3.28 -18.28
N ALA A 430 -7.95 -4.38 -18.07
CA ALA A 430 -8.09 -5.25 -16.91
C ALA A 430 -6.85 -5.18 -15.99
N ILE A 431 -7.10 -5.11 -14.69
CA ILE A 431 -6.12 -5.07 -13.62
C ILE A 431 -6.31 -6.32 -12.77
N THR A 432 -5.23 -7.04 -12.52
CA THR A 432 -5.20 -8.11 -11.54
C THR A 432 -3.89 -8.08 -10.77
N TRP A 433 -3.77 -8.92 -9.75
CA TRP A 433 -2.54 -9.15 -9.03
C TRP A 433 -2.52 -10.56 -8.48
N HIS A 434 -1.36 -10.99 -7.97
CA HIS A 434 -1.22 -12.30 -7.35
C HIS A 434 -0.33 -12.26 -6.10
N PRO A 435 -0.70 -12.97 -5.03
CA PRO A 435 0.15 -13.17 -3.85
C PRO A 435 1.47 -13.85 -4.22
N PHE A 436 2.60 -13.25 -3.85
CA PHE A 436 3.93 -13.81 -4.07
C PHE A 436 4.88 -13.48 -2.91
N ASP A 437 6.13 -13.90 -3.05
CA ASP A 437 7.22 -13.64 -2.11
C ASP A 437 8.00 -12.33 -2.41
N ARG A 438 7.51 -11.51 -3.35
CA ARG A 438 8.17 -10.28 -3.82
C ARG A 438 7.17 -9.25 -4.37
N ASN A 439 7.55 -7.98 -4.31
CA ASN A 439 6.79 -6.88 -4.90
C ASN A 439 7.29 -6.64 -6.34
N ARG A 440 6.43 -6.74 -7.34
CA ARG A 440 6.81 -6.62 -8.76
C ARG A 440 5.59 -6.33 -9.65
N VAL A 441 5.80 -5.67 -10.78
CA VAL A 441 4.84 -5.72 -11.90
C VAL A 441 5.22 -6.89 -12.80
N SER A 442 4.29 -7.83 -12.99
CA SER A 442 4.52 -8.99 -13.86
C SER A 442 4.58 -8.57 -15.32
N TYR A 443 5.77 -8.63 -15.88
CA TYR A 443 6.01 -8.57 -17.32
C TYR A 443 6.36 -9.98 -17.83
N ASP A 444 5.47 -10.91 -17.51
CA ASP A 444 5.70 -12.35 -17.62
C ASP A 444 4.79 -13.01 -18.67
N ILE A 445 5.35 -13.95 -19.42
CA ILE A 445 4.61 -14.85 -20.30
C ILE A 445 4.32 -16.13 -19.50
N TRP A 446 3.11 -16.21 -18.97
CA TRP A 446 2.53 -17.43 -18.40
C TRP A 446 2.21 -18.41 -19.53
N GLN A 447 2.39 -19.72 -19.28
CA GLN A 447 2.35 -20.72 -20.35
C GLN A 447 0.92 -20.98 -20.84
N ALA A 448 0.81 -21.12 -22.16
CA ALA A 448 -0.31 -21.78 -22.79
C ALA A 448 -0.34 -23.26 -22.38
N GLN A 449 -1.52 -23.84 -22.22
CA GLN A 449 -1.65 -25.26 -21.88
C GLN A 449 -2.87 -25.93 -22.50
N ASP A 450 -2.78 -27.26 -22.60
CA ASP A 450 -3.91 -28.17 -22.72
C ASP A 450 -3.89 -29.15 -21.55
N MET A 451 -5.04 -29.33 -20.91
CA MET A 451 -5.27 -30.43 -19.98
C MET A 451 -6.20 -31.45 -20.64
N LYS A 452 -5.75 -32.71 -20.75
CA LYS A 452 -6.49 -33.78 -21.44
C LYS A 452 -6.62 -35.03 -20.60
N ASN A 453 -7.80 -35.66 -20.63
CA ASN A 453 -8.01 -37.01 -20.14
C ASN A 453 -7.95 -38.00 -21.30
N TYR A 454 -7.24 -39.11 -21.11
CA TYR A 454 -7.24 -40.24 -22.04
C TYR A 454 -7.85 -41.44 -21.35
N LYS A 455 -8.96 -41.95 -21.88
CA LYS A 455 -9.71 -43.09 -21.33
C LYS A 455 -9.59 -44.27 -22.27
N PHE A 456 -8.92 -45.33 -21.83
CA PHE A 456 -8.72 -46.55 -22.61
C PHE A 456 -9.76 -47.60 -22.24
N TYR A 457 -10.28 -48.29 -23.25
CA TYR A 457 -11.30 -49.33 -23.12
C TYR A 457 -10.85 -50.61 -23.82
N GLY A 458 -10.81 -51.69 -23.07
CA GLY A 458 -10.33 -53.01 -23.47
C GLY A 458 -11.37 -54.10 -23.23
N VAL A 459 -10.88 -55.31 -22.93
CA VAL A 459 -11.71 -56.51 -22.73
C VAL A 459 -11.15 -57.32 -21.57
N LYS A 460 -11.97 -57.61 -20.55
CA LYS A 460 -11.59 -58.45 -19.41
C LYS A 460 -11.31 -59.88 -19.85
N ALA A 461 -10.29 -60.46 -19.27
CA ALA A 461 -10.05 -61.90 -19.30
C ALA A 461 -9.33 -62.35 -18.03
N HIS A 462 -9.38 -63.64 -17.74
CA HIS A 462 -8.57 -64.20 -16.67
C HIS A 462 -7.10 -64.16 -17.09
N ALA A 463 -6.27 -63.41 -16.38
CA ALA A 463 -4.90 -63.07 -16.81
C ALA A 463 -4.02 -64.30 -17.08
N SER A 464 -4.17 -65.37 -16.30
CA SER A 464 -3.40 -66.62 -16.53
C SER A 464 -4.09 -67.67 -17.40
N LYS A 465 -5.43 -67.73 -17.40
CA LYS A 465 -6.16 -68.87 -17.98
C LYS A 465 -6.51 -68.64 -19.45
N HIS A 466 -6.89 -67.41 -19.81
CA HIS A 466 -7.30 -67.04 -21.15
C HIS A 466 -6.78 -65.63 -21.55
N PRO A 467 -5.49 -65.33 -21.37
CA PRO A 467 -4.95 -64.01 -21.70
C PRO A 467 -5.20 -63.60 -23.16
N GLU A 468 -5.25 -64.56 -24.08
CA GLU A 468 -5.48 -64.36 -25.52
C GLU A 468 -6.83 -63.69 -25.85
N LEU A 469 -7.82 -63.84 -24.96
CA LEU A 469 -9.15 -63.23 -25.10
C LEU A 469 -9.21 -61.80 -24.54
N GLY A 470 -8.19 -61.36 -23.80
CA GLY A 470 -8.14 -60.04 -23.17
C GLY A 470 -7.56 -58.95 -24.08
N ARG A 471 -7.93 -57.70 -23.83
CA ARG A 471 -7.29 -56.50 -24.39
C ARG A 471 -7.05 -55.54 -23.23
N SER A 472 -5.79 -55.35 -22.85
CA SER A 472 -5.44 -54.59 -21.65
C SER A 472 -5.49 -53.09 -21.92
N ALA A 473 -6.42 -52.39 -21.29
CA ALA A 473 -6.47 -50.93 -21.30
C ALA A 473 -5.30 -50.31 -20.51
N LEU A 474 -4.82 -51.02 -19.47
CA LEU A 474 -3.66 -50.58 -18.70
C LEU A 474 -2.38 -50.61 -19.54
N ASP A 475 -2.17 -51.67 -20.33
CA ASP A 475 -1.03 -51.76 -21.25
C ASP A 475 -1.06 -50.62 -22.28
N ALA A 476 -2.26 -50.20 -22.71
CA ALA A 476 -2.41 -49.08 -23.63
C ALA A 476 -2.00 -47.75 -22.97
N ALA A 477 -2.41 -47.52 -21.73
CA ALA A 477 -1.98 -46.33 -20.98
C ALA A 477 -0.47 -46.33 -20.71
N GLU A 478 0.14 -47.47 -20.39
CA GLU A 478 1.58 -47.61 -20.23
C GLU A 478 2.34 -47.34 -21.54
N LEU A 479 1.88 -47.93 -22.65
CA LEU A 479 2.49 -47.73 -23.97
C LEU A 479 2.37 -46.28 -24.45
N MET A 480 1.26 -45.60 -24.17
CA MET A 480 1.12 -44.17 -24.41
C MET A 480 2.22 -43.40 -23.67
N ASN A 481 2.41 -43.67 -22.38
CA ASN A 481 3.43 -42.99 -21.56
C ASN A 481 4.85 -43.23 -22.09
N VAL A 482 5.16 -44.45 -22.53
CA VAL A 482 6.43 -44.76 -23.20
C VAL A 482 6.59 -43.96 -24.49
N GLY A 483 5.56 -43.90 -25.33
CA GLY A 483 5.55 -43.09 -26.55
C GLY A 483 5.80 -41.62 -26.28
N VAL A 484 5.13 -41.06 -25.26
CA VAL A 484 5.33 -39.67 -24.83
C VAL A 484 6.75 -39.43 -24.29
N ASN A 485 7.34 -40.40 -23.58
CA ASN A 485 8.72 -40.25 -23.10
C ASN A 485 9.72 -40.08 -24.25
N TYR A 486 9.53 -40.80 -25.37
CA TYR A 486 10.33 -40.58 -26.57
C TYR A 486 9.97 -39.28 -27.30
N LEU A 487 8.69 -38.88 -27.29
CA LEU A 487 8.24 -37.61 -27.88
C LEU A 487 8.97 -36.39 -27.28
N ARG A 488 9.36 -36.44 -26.00
CA ARG A 488 10.06 -35.33 -25.31
C ARG A 488 11.37 -34.92 -25.98
N GLU A 489 12.07 -35.82 -26.66
CA GLU A 489 13.29 -35.49 -27.42
C GLU A 489 12.98 -34.66 -28.67
N HIS A 490 11.73 -34.62 -29.12
CA HIS A 490 11.32 -34.12 -30.43
C HIS A 490 10.28 -33.00 -30.35
N VAL A 491 10.17 -32.31 -29.21
CA VAL A 491 9.38 -31.10 -29.02
C VAL A 491 10.32 -29.91 -28.74
N ALA A 492 9.81 -28.68 -28.74
CA ALA A 492 10.63 -27.51 -28.40
C ALA A 492 11.10 -27.57 -26.93
N ASP A 493 12.26 -26.98 -26.64
CA ASP A 493 12.92 -27.04 -25.33
C ASP A 493 12.05 -26.52 -24.16
N ASP A 494 11.12 -25.60 -24.43
CA ASP A 494 10.22 -25.03 -23.43
C ASP A 494 8.93 -25.84 -23.23
N VAL A 495 8.68 -26.86 -24.06
CA VAL A 495 7.51 -27.73 -23.94
C VAL A 495 7.64 -28.61 -22.70
N ARG A 496 6.59 -28.66 -21.91
CA ARG A 496 6.47 -29.52 -20.73
C ARG A 496 5.24 -30.40 -20.88
N ILE A 497 5.42 -31.69 -20.64
CA ILE A 497 4.36 -32.70 -20.69
C ILE A 497 4.39 -33.41 -19.34
N HIS A 498 3.29 -33.53 -18.64
CA HIS A 498 3.21 -34.24 -17.35
C HIS A 498 1.92 -35.03 -17.30
N TYR A 499 1.89 -36.11 -16.52
CA TYR A 499 0.70 -36.94 -16.44
C TYR A 499 0.57 -37.64 -15.09
N THR A 500 -0.65 -38.09 -14.82
CA THR A 500 -0.96 -39.04 -13.75
C THR A 500 -1.93 -40.09 -14.26
N TYR A 501 -1.94 -41.27 -13.63
CA TYR A 501 -3.03 -42.22 -13.80
C TYR A 501 -4.19 -41.79 -12.92
N THR A 502 -5.38 -41.67 -13.50
CA THR A 502 -6.61 -41.33 -12.78
C THR A 502 -7.47 -42.57 -12.48
N ASN A 503 -7.22 -43.68 -13.19
CA ASN A 503 -7.80 -44.98 -12.86
C ASN A 503 -6.88 -46.12 -13.32
N THR A 504 -6.58 -47.03 -12.41
CA THR A 504 -5.90 -48.32 -12.67
C THR A 504 -6.55 -49.45 -11.86
N ASP A 505 -7.86 -49.39 -11.64
CA ASP A 505 -8.56 -50.26 -10.71
C ASP A 505 -8.62 -51.72 -11.19
N GLY A 506 -8.58 -52.65 -10.23
CA GLY A 506 -8.80 -54.07 -10.47
C GLY A 506 -7.68 -54.96 -9.92
N PRO A 507 -7.95 -56.25 -9.70
CA PRO A 507 -6.95 -57.18 -9.20
C PRO A 507 -6.03 -57.67 -10.34
N ALA A 508 -4.75 -57.90 -10.04
CA ALA A 508 -3.74 -58.30 -11.03
C ALA A 508 -4.00 -59.64 -11.74
N ASN A 509 -4.96 -60.45 -11.27
CA ASN A 509 -5.37 -61.70 -11.91
C ASN A 509 -6.44 -61.51 -13.00
N ILE A 510 -6.88 -60.27 -13.27
CA ILE A 510 -7.83 -59.92 -14.31
C ILE A 510 -7.16 -58.92 -15.26
N VAL A 511 -7.25 -59.16 -16.57
CA VAL A 511 -6.82 -58.19 -17.59
C VAL A 511 -7.66 -56.92 -17.46
N PRO A 512 -7.07 -55.73 -17.23
CA PRO A 512 -7.82 -54.50 -17.05
C PRO A 512 -8.53 -54.08 -18.36
N ASP A 513 -9.85 -53.88 -18.31
CA ASP A 513 -10.65 -53.39 -19.44
C ASP A 513 -10.86 -51.88 -19.44
N PHE A 514 -10.41 -51.19 -18.39
CA PHE A 514 -10.45 -49.75 -18.29
C PHE A 514 -9.20 -49.22 -17.61
N ALA A 515 -8.67 -48.12 -18.14
CA ALA A 515 -7.62 -47.34 -17.52
C ALA A 515 -7.74 -45.90 -18.00
N SER A 516 -7.36 -44.93 -17.17
CA SER A 516 -7.38 -43.52 -17.58
C SER A 516 -6.19 -42.73 -17.05
N THR A 517 -5.79 -41.73 -17.82
CA THR A 517 -4.73 -40.79 -17.48
C THR A 517 -5.23 -39.35 -17.61
N ASN A 518 -4.63 -38.43 -16.86
CA ASN A 518 -4.77 -36.99 -17.04
C ASN A 518 -3.39 -36.41 -17.38
N TYR A 519 -3.35 -35.52 -18.36
CA TYR A 519 -2.14 -34.97 -18.95
C TYR A 519 -2.21 -33.44 -18.97
N PHE A 520 -1.10 -32.81 -18.64
CA PHE A 520 -0.83 -31.39 -18.88
C PHE A 520 0.23 -31.25 -19.96
N ILE A 521 -0.06 -30.48 -21.00
CA ILE A 521 0.86 -30.12 -22.08
C ILE A 521 0.99 -28.61 -22.09
N ARG A 522 2.19 -28.06 -21.95
CA ARG A 522 2.41 -26.60 -21.79
C ARG A 522 3.62 -26.08 -22.56
N SER A 523 3.57 -24.82 -22.97
CA SER A 523 4.68 -24.07 -23.59
C SER A 523 4.42 -22.57 -23.46
N SER A 524 5.47 -21.76 -23.60
CA SER A 524 5.37 -20.29 -23.70
C SER A 524 4.64 -19.78 -24.96
N LYS A 525 4.23 -20.68 -25.87
CA LYS A 525 3.53 -20.33 -27.10
C LYS A 525 2.44 -21.35 -27.43
N ARG A 526 1.21 -20.87 -27.65
CA ARG A 526 0.04 -21.70 -27.98
C ARG A 526 0.31 -22.65 -29.14
N SER A 527 0.92 -22.16 -30.22
CA SER A 527 1.19 -22.99 -31.40
C SER A 527 2.10 -24.19 -31.10
N ARG A 528 3.02 -24.06 -30.13
CA ARG A 528 3.90 -25.16 -29.70
C ARG A 528 3.16 -26.12 -28.77
N THR A 529 2.33 -25.59 -27.87
CA THR A 529 1.43 -26.40 -27.04
C THR A 529 0.51 -27.25 -27.91
N GLU A 530 -0.09 -26.65 -28.94
CA GLU A 530 -0.97 -27.34 -29.89
C GLU A 530 -0.24 -28.44 -30.69
N ASP A 531 0.96 -28.16 -31.23
CA ASP A 531 1.77 -29.20 -31.90
C ASP A 531 2.05 -30.39 -30.97
N ALA A 532 2.55 -30.10 -29.76
CA ALA A 532 2.85 -31.14 -28.79
C ALA A 532 1.60 -31.91 -28.36
N SER A 533 0.48 -31.21 -28.14
CA SER A 533 -0.81 -31.78 -27.72
C SER A 533 -1.36 -32.74 -28.77
N ASN A 534 -1.31 -32.37 -30.06
CA ASN A 534 -1.73 -33.23 -31.17
C ASN A 534 -0.85 -34.48 -31.28
N ARG A 535 0.46 -34.35 -31.02
CA ARG A 535 1.39 -35.49 -31.07
C ARG A 535 1.24 -36.43 -29.87
N VAL A 536 0.85 -35.90 -28.69
CA VAL A 536 0.44 -36.74 -27.55
C VAL A 536 -0.85 -37.51 -27.88
N ASP A 537 -1.82 -36.88 -28.56
CA ASP A 537 -3.02 -37.58 -29.04
C ASP A 537 -2.65 -38.75 -29.96
N ASP A 538 -1.65 -38.57 -30.83
CA ASP A 538 -1.18 -39.63 -31.72
C ASP A 538 -0.46 -40.76 -30.97
N CYS A 539 0.29 -40.47 -29.90
CA CYS A 539 0.81 -41.50 -29.00
C CYS A 539 -0.32 -42.32 -28.37
N ALA A 540 -1.39 -41.68 -27.91
CA ALA A 540 -2.54 -42.36 -27.31
C ALA A 540 -3.27 -43.25 -28.33
N LYS A 541 -3.51 -42.74 -29.55
CA LYS A 541 -4.11 -43.52 -30.66
C LYS A 541 -3.22 -44.70 -31.05
N GLY A 542 -1.90 -44.50 -31.12
CA GLY A 542 -0.93 -45.54 -31.42
C GLY A 542 -0.92 -46.64 -30.36
N ALA A 543 -0.99 -46.28 -29.08
CA ALA A 543 -1.06 -47.24 -27.99
C ALA A 543 -2.36 -48.05 -27.99
N ALA A 544 -3.49 -47.42 -28.31
CA ALA A 544 -4.75 -48.11 -28.50
C ALA A 544 -4.66 -49.12 -29.65
N LEU A 545 -4.05 -48.73 -30.76
CA LEU A 545 -3.84 -49.60 -31.93
C LEU A 545 -2.95 -50.81 -31.59
N MET A 546 -1.82 -50.61 -30.91
CA MET A 546 -0.88 -51.68 -30.54
C MET A 546 -1.53 -52.75 -29.66
N THR A 547 -2.46 -52.34 -28.80
CA THR A 547 -3.10 -53.21 -27.81
C THR A 547 -4.45 -53.75 -28.26
N GLY A 548 -4.96 -53.35 -29.42
CA GLY A 548 -6.30 -53.69 -29.89
C GLY A 548 -7.40 -53.18 -28.96
N THR A 549 -7.19 -52.00 -28.36
CA THR A 549 -8.14 -51.30 -27.49
C THR A 549 -8.71 -50.06 -28.19
N ARG A 550 -9.60 -49.33 -27.51
CA ARG A 550 -10.08 -48.01 -27.94
C ARG A 550 -9.60 -46.95 -26.95
N VAL A 551 -9.28 -45.75 -27.45
CA VAL A 551 -9.08 -44.56 -26.63
C VAL A 551 -10.19 -43.54 -26.88
N GLU A 552 -10.60 -42.85 -25.82
CA GLU A 552 -11.40 -41.64 -25.86
C GLU A 552 -10.55 -40.50 -25.31
N ILE A 553 -10.48 -39.40 -26.06
CA ILE A 553 -9.68 -38.22 -25.74
C ILE A 553 -10.64 -37.09 -25.38
N GLU A 554 -10.48 -36.56 -24.18
CA GLU A 554 -11.30 -35.47 -23.65
C GLU A 554 -10.38 -34.28 -23.35
N LEU A 555 -10.60 -33.16 -24.02
CA LEU A 555 -9.99 -31.88 -23.65
C LEU A 555 -10.76 -31.31 -22.46
N VAL A 556 -10.08 -31.16 -21.33
CA VAL A 556 -10.67 -30.70 -20.07
C VAL A 556 -10.66 -29.17 -19.99
N THR A 557 -9.50 -28.56 -20.26
CA THR A 557 -9.37 -27.10 -20.41
C THR A 557 -8.19 -26.78 -21.33
N SER A 558 -8.20 -25.59 -21.92
CA SER A 558 -7.13 -25.06 -22.75
C SER A 558 -7.06 -23.54 -22.55
N ASN A 559 -5.84 -23.00 -22.41
CA ASN A 559 -5.62 -21.56 -22.42
C ASN A 559 -4.41 -21.16 -23.28
N GLN A 560 -4.41 -19.90 -23.68
CA GLN A 560 -3.35 -19.19 -24.38
C GLN A 560 -2.22 -18.78 -23.43
N GLU A 561 -1.09 -18.36 -23.99
CA GLU A 561 -0.03 -17.68 -23.24
C GLU A 561 -0.46 -16.26 -22.85
N MET A 562 0.09 -15.72 -21.75
CA MET A 562 -0.19 -14.33 -21.36
C MET A 562 0.32 -13.35 -22.42
N LYS A 563 -0.55 -12.45 -22.88
CA LYS A 563 -0.17 -11.31 -23.72
C LYS A 563 0.21 -10.12 -22.85
N VAL A 564 1.52 -9.83 -22.79
CA VAL A 564 2.05 -8.73 -21.96
C VAL A 564 1.78 -7.36 -22.56
N ASN A 565 1.62 -6.33 -21.72
CA ASN A 565 1.34 -4.96 -22.13
C ASN A 565 2.32 -3.96 -21.48
N ARG A 566 3.29 -3.45 -22.25
CA ARG A 566 4.35 -2.57 -21.73
C ARG A 566 3.85 -1.22 -21.18
N PRO A 567 2.97 -0.47 -21.89
CA PRO A 567 2.44 0.79 -21.36
C PRO A 567 1.75 0.63 -20.01
N LEU A 568 0.93 -0.41 -19.83
CA LEU A 568 0.32 -0.69 -18.53
C LEU A 568 1.37 -1.11 -17.49
N ALA A 569 2.34 -1.95 -17.86
CA ALA A 569 3.37 -2.38 -16.93
C ALA A 569 4.20 -1.19 -16.38
N GLU A 570 4.55 -0.23 -17.24
CA GLU A 570 5.29 0.98 -16.84
C GLU A 570 4.43 1.90 -15.94
N ALA A 571 3.15 2.09 -16.28
CA ALA A 571 2.24 2.91 -15.48
C ALA A 571 2.05 2.35 -14.06
N PHE A 572 1.84 1.03 -13.93
CA PHE A 572 1.68 0.40 -12.62
C PHE A 572 3.01 0.26 -11.88
N TYR A 573 4.14 0.17 -12.58
CA TYR A 573 5.45 0.18 -11.94
C TYR A 573 5.77 1.54 -11.29
N GLN A 574 5.38 2.63 -11.96
CA GLN A 574 5.46 3.97 -11.38
C GLN A 574 4.59 4.06 -10.11
N ALA A 575 3.35 3.59 -10.16
CA ALA A 575 2.46 3.57 -9.00
C ALA A 575 3.03 2.75 -7.82
N MET A 576 3.65 1.60 -8.08
CA MET A 576 4.32 0.81 -7.05
C MET A 576 5.57 1.50 -6.48
N THR A 577 6.29 2.27 -7.31
CA THR A 577 7.49 3.03 -6.90
C THR A 577 7.13 4.18 -5.97
N GLU A 578 5.99 4.83 -6.20
CA GLU A 578 5.48 5.94 -5.39
C GLU A 578 4.77 5.48 -4.11
N THR A 579 4.50 4.18 -3.97
CA THR A 579 3.81 3.61 -2.82
C THR A 579 4.81 3.12 -1.77
N SER A 580 4.63 3.56 -0.53
CA SER A 580 5.46 3.12 0.60
C SER A 580 5.38 1.61 0.80
N LEU A 581 6.54 0.98 0.97
CA LEU A 581 6.61 -0.47 1.24
C LEU A 581 6.10 -0.80 2.64
N PRO A 582 5.53 -2.00 2.85
CA PRO A 582 5.14 -2.47 4.18
C PRO A 582 6.30 -2.50 5.17
N GLU A 583 6.04 -2.03 6.38
CA GLU A 583 6.94 -2.21 7.53
C GLU A 583 6.48 -3.39 8.39
N TYR A 584 7.44 -4.15 8.92
CA TYR A 584 7.17 -5.37 9.70
C TYR A 584 7.57 -5.20 11.17
N THR A 585 6.72 -5.66 12.08
CA THR A 585 6.98 -5.63 13.52
C THR A 585 8.00 -6.69 13.92
N LYS A 586 8.50 -6.63 15.16
CA LYS A 586 9.43 -7.64 15.68
C LYS A 586 8.81 -9.03 15.71
N GLU A 587 7.52 -9.12 16.02
CA GLU A 587 6.76 -10.36 16.11
C GLU A 587 6.59 -10.98 14.72
N GLU A 588 6.32 -10.16 13.69
CA GLU A 588 6.25 -10.61 12.30
C GLU A 588 7.61 -11.09 11.78
N LEU A 589 8.68 -10.38 12.11
CA LEU A 589 10.04 -10.81 11.76
C LEU A 589 10.42 -12.11 12.47
N GLN A 590 9.98 -12.32 13.71
CA GLN A 590 10.18 -13.58 14.42
C GLN A 590 9.34 -14.72 13.84
N PHE A 591 8.10 -14.43 13.40
CA PHE A 591 7.29 -15.38 12.64
C PHE A 591 8.01 -15.78 11.35
N ALA A 592 8.50 -14.80 10.58
CA ALA A 592 9.22 -14.99 9.32
C ALA A 592 10.49 -15.85 9.50
N GLU A 593 11.26 -15.58 10.55
CA GLU A 593 12.43 -16.39 10.92
C GLU A 593 12.04 -17.85 11.23
N THR A 594 10.98 -18.03 12.02
CA THR A 594 10.57 -19.36 12.46
C THR A 594 10.03 -20.18 11.30
N ILE A 595 9.13 -19.61 10.49
CA ILE A 595 8.54 -20.30 9.35
C ILE A 595 9.59 -20.60 8.26
N THR A 596 10.57 -19.72 8.09
CA THR A 596 11.73 -19.97 7.21
C THR A 596 12.46 -21.25 7.61
N LYS A 597 12.70 -21.45 8.91
CA LYS A 597 13.38 -22.65 9.42
C LYS A 597 12.50 -23.90 9.30
N GLU A 598 11.24 -23.81 9.70
CA GLU A 598 10.30 -24.94 9.70
C GLU A 598 9.97 -25.43 8.29
N ALA A 599 9.83 -24.51 7.33
CA ALA A 599 9.56 -24.85 5.92
C ALA A 599 10.83 -25.05 5.08
N GLY A 600 12.02 -24.84 5.65
CA GLY A 600 13.31 -24.99 4.95
C GLY A 600 13.50 -23.99 3.81
N LEU A 601 13.03 -22.75 3.97
CA LEU A 601 13.12 -21.71 2.94
C LEU A 601 14.55 -21.19 2.80
N ILE A 602 14.96 -20.88 1.57
CA ILE A 602 16.29 -20.34 1.25
C ILE A 602 16.17 -18.84 1.01
N ASN A 603 16.50 -18.03 2.02
CA ASN A 603 16.44 -16.57 1.92
C ASN A 603 17.57 -15.83 2.66
N ASP A 604 18.53 -16.55 3.25
CA ASP A 604 19.71 -16.01 3.94
C ASP A 604 19.40 -14.95 5.01
N GLY A 605 18.22 -15.05 5.66
CA GLY A 605 17.76 -14.09 6.67
C GLY A 605 17.16 -12.80 6.09
N ASN A 606 17.04 -12.71 4.76
CA ASN A 606 16.34 -11.62 4.07
C ASN A 606 14.92 -12.05 3.68
N TYR A 607 13.97 -11.86 4.60
CA TYR A 607 12.60 -12.35 4.45
C TYR A 607 11.76 -11.54 3.45
N PHE A 608 11.98 -10.23 3.36
CA PHE A 608 11.16 -9.31 2.54
C PHE A 608 12.06 -8.39 1.71
N GLY A 609 11.78 -8.30 0.41
CA GLY A 609 12.47 -7.40 -0.51
C GLY A 609 11.74 -6.07 -0.71
N GLY A 610 12.38 -5.17 -1.45
CA GLY A 610 11.71 -3.97 -1.99
C GLY A 610 10.89 -4.28 -3.24
N LEU A 611 10.60 -3.24 -4.02
CA LEU A 611 10.08 -3.38 -5.37
C LEU A 611 11.19 -3.89 -6.30
N GLU A 612 10.96 -5.04 -6.94
CA GLU A 612 11.84 -5.58 -7.98
C GLU A 612 11.77 -4.69 -9.24
N PRO A 613 12.89 -4.47 -9.94
CA PRO A 613 12.88 -3.66 -11.14
C PRO A 613 11.96 -4.24 -12.22
N LEU A 614 11.33 -3.35 -13.00
CA LEU A 614 10.58 -3.77 -14.18
C LEU A 614 11.54 -4.35 -15.21
N GLU A 615 11.23 -5.54 -15.71
CA GLU A 615 12.06 -6.24 -16.69
C GLU A 615 12.07 -5.52 -18.04
N ASP A 616 13.23 -5.47 -18.68
CA ASP A 616 13.38 -4.86 -20.02
C ASP A 616 12.68 -5.68 -21.10
N GLN A 617 12.54 -6.99 -20.90
CA GLN A 617 11.95 -7.93 -21.85
C GLN A 617 10.99 -8.89 -21.13
N PRO A 618 10.01 -9.48 -21.84
CA PRO A 618 9.09 -10.44 -21.23
C PRO A 618 9.82 -11.66 -20.68
N VAL A 619 9.49 -12.07 -19.46
CA VAL A 619 10.09 -13.23 -18.80
C VAL A 619 9.22 -14.46 -18.98
N LEU A 620 9.80 -15.59 -19.37
CA LEU A 620 9.06 -16.84 -19.50
C LEU A 620 8.91 -17.51 -18.13
N LEU A 621 7.67 -17.66 -17.66
CA LEU A 621 7.36 -18.40 -16.43
C LEU A 621 6.79 -19.78 -16.76
N ALA A 622 7.20 -20.80 -16.01
CA ALA A 622 6.72 -22.17 -16.17
C ALA A 622 5.45 -22.45 -15.35
N ILE A 623 4.51 -21.51 -15.36
CA ILE A 623 3.22 -21.54 -14.64
C ILE A 623 2.14 -21.06 -15.61
N GLY A 624 0.90 -21.55 -15.48
CA GLY A 624 -0.24 -21.11 -16.28
C GLY A 624 -1.34 -20.55 -15.37
N THR A 625 -2.15 -19.63 -15.92
CA THR A 625 -3.29 -18.98 -15.25
C THR A 625 -4.38 -18.71 -16.29
N ASP A 626 -5.65 -18.66 -15.88
CA ASP A 626 -6.76 -18.33 -16.78
C ASP A 626 -6.88 -16.83 -17.09
N VAL A 627 -6.14 -15.96 -16.38
CA VAL A 627 -6.00 -14.52 -16.72
C VAL A 627 -5.44 -14.35 -18.14
N SER A 628 -4.64 -15.32 -18.62
CA SER A 628 -4.11 -15.30 -19.97
C SER A 628 -5.21 -15.14 -21.02
N GLU A 629 -6.38 -15.76 -20.86
CA GLU A 629 -7.50 -15.59 -21.81
C GLU A 629 -7.99 -14.13 -21.86
N VAL A 630 -8.11 -13.49 -20.70
CA VAL A 630 -8.52 -12.08 -20.61
C VAL A 630 -7.50 -11.17 -21.30
N SER A 631 -6.20 -11.49 -21.19
CA SER A 631 -5.12 -10.74 -21.83
C SER A 631 -5.13 -10.78 -23.36
N HIS A 632 -5.84 -11.72 -23.98
CA HIS A 632 -6.07 -11.76 -25.43
C HIS A 632 -7.32 -10.99 -25.86
N THR A 633 -8.22 -10.69 -24.93
CA THR A 633 -9.44 -9.91 -25.19
C THR A 633 -9.23 -8.42 -24.94
N VAL A 634 -8.53 -8.07 -23.85
CA VAL A 634 -8.31 -6.68 -23.43
C VAL A 634 -6.89 -6.45 -22.88
N PRO A 635 -6.33 -5.23 -23.01
CA PRO A 635 -5.08 -4.87 -22.36
C PRO A 635 -5.13 -5.19 -20.87
N THR A 636 -4.22 -6.06 -20.41
CA THR A 636 -4.22 -6.59 -19.04
C THR A 636 -2.88 -6.33 -18.37
N VAL A 637 -2.92 -5.96 -17.09
CA VAL A 637 -1.73 -5.86 -16.22
C VAL A 637 -1.91 -6.74 -14.99
N MET A 638 -0.81 -7.37 -14.58
CA MET A 638 -0.75 -8.22 -13.39
C MET A 638 0.35 -7.71 -12.47
N LEU A 639 0.02 -7.52 -11.20
CA LEU A 639 0.98 -7.16 -10.16
C LEU A 639 1.29 -8.38 -9.29
N SER A 640 2.34 -8.28 -8.50
CA SER A 640 2.68 -9.21 -7.44
C SER A 640 3.11 -8.43 -6.20
N ALA A 641 2.72 -8.93 -5.04
CA ALA A 641 3.13 -8.34 -3.77
C ALA A 641 3.61 -9.41 -2.79
N ALA A 642 4.58 -9.01 -1.97
CA ALA A 642 5.19 -9.81 -0.91
C ALA A 642 4.16 -10.05 0.21
N THR A 643 3.40 -11.12 0.07
CA THR A 643 2.42 -11.62 1.05
C THR A 643 3.00 -12.78 1.88
N MET A 644 4.20 -13.21 1.52
CA MET A 644 4.92 -14.31 2.14
C MET A 644 6.43 -14.05 2.08
N CYS A 645 7.17 -14.73 2.93
CA CYS A 645 8.63 -14.65 2.99
C CYS A 645 9.25 -15.14 1.69
N LYS A 646 10.35 -14.49 1.30
CA LYS A 646 11.19 -14.88 0.17
C LYS A 646 11.49 -16.38 0.19
N GLY A 647 11.31 -17.03 -0.96
CA GLY A 647 11.54 -18.46 -1.15
C GLY A 647 10.36 -19.35 -0.77
N THR A 648 9.22 -18.80 -0.34
CA THR A 648 8.00 -19.58 -0.07
C THR A 648 7.45 -20.16 -1.38
N PRO A 649 7.31 -21.49 -1.52
CA PRO A 649 6.63 -22.09 -2.66
C PRO A 649 5.11 -21.93 -2.52
N LEU A 650 4.44 -21.58 -3.61
CA LEU A 650 2.97 -21.63 -3.69
C LEU A 650 2.49 -23.08 -3.53
N HIS A 651 1.22 -23.25 -3.11
CA HIS A 651 0.57 -24.55 -2.90
C HIS A 651 1.24 -25.39 -1.81
N HIS A 652 1.90 -24.71 -0.87
CA HIS A 652 2.57 -25.30 0.29
C HIS A 652 1.93 -24.79 1.57
N TRP A 653 2.02 -25.57 2.66
CA TRP A 653 1.44 -25.20 3.95
C TRP A 653 1.96 -23.84 4.44
N SER A 654 3.22 -23.52 4.18
CA SER A 654 3.81 -22.25 4.61
C SER A 654 3.24 -21.05 3.86
N ALA A 655 2.73 -21.22 2.63
CA ALA A 655 2.02 -20.17 1.92
C ALA A 655 0.64 -19.93 2.55
N ALA A 656 -0.11 -21.01 2.83
CA ALA A 656 -1.40 -20.93 3.52
C ALA A 656 -1.28 -20.31 4.93
N ALA A 657 -0.23 -20.64 5.68
CA ALA A 657 0.01 -20.04 7.00
C ALA A 657 0.23 -18.52 6.92
N GLN A 658 0.92 -18.05 5.87
CA GLN A 658 1.24 -16.64 5.68
C GLN A 658 0.07 -15.82 5.11
N SER A 659 -0.78 -16.45 4.29
CA SER A 659 -1.96 -15.80 3.70
C SER A 659 -3.06 -15.50 4.72
N GLY A 660 -3.07 -16.19 5.86
CA GLY A 660 -4.00 -15.96 6.98
C GLY A 660 -3.44 -15.12 8.13
N MET A 661 -2.31 -14.42 7.94
CA MET A 661 -1.70 -13.59 8.99
C MET A 661 -1.32 -12.19 8.50
N SER A 662 -0.86 -11.34 9.43
CA SER A 662 -0.59 -9.92 9.17
C SER A 662 0.47 -9.63 8.10
N ILE A 663 1.41 -10.54 7.82
CA ILE A 663 2.38 -10.42 6.72
C ILE A 663 1.64 -10.44 5.38
N GLY A 664 0.76 -11.42 5.17
CA GLY A 664 -0.09 -11.52 3.98
C GLY A 664 -1.02 -10.32 3.84
N GLN A 665 -1.66 -9.92 4.94
CA GLN A 665 -2.57 -8.77 4.98
C GLN A 665 -1.86 -7.45 4.63
N LYS A 666 -0.62 -7.23 5.08
CA LYS A 666 0.16 -6.04 4.72
C LYS A 666 0.52 -6.01 3.24
N GLY A 667 0.91 -7.14 2.66
CA GLY A 667 1.12 -7.27 1.21
C GLY A 667 -0.15 -6.97 0.41
N MET A 668 -1.30 -7.45 0.90
CA MET A 668 -2.63 -7.19 0.32
C MET A 668 -3.01 -5.70 0.36
N LEU A 669 -2.79 -5.00 1.47
CA LEU A 669 -3.09 -3.57 1.58
C LEU A 669 -2.19 -2.74 0.65
N TYR A 670 -0.89 -3.07 0.61
CA TYR A 670 0.07 -2.42 -0.27
C TYR A 670 -0.31 -2.53 -1.75
N VAL A 671 -0.66 -3.73 -2.22
CA VAL A 671 -1.01 -3.92 -3.63
C VAL A 671 -2.36 -3.32 -3.98
N ALA A 672 -3.31 -3.29 -3.03
CA ALA A 672 -4.59 -2.60 -3.23
C ALA A 672 -4.38 -1.10 -3.49
N GLU A 673 -3.50 -0.46 -2.71
CA GLU A 673 -3.10 0.94 -2.93
C GLU A 673 -2.40 1.12 -4.30
N CYS A 674 -1.45 0.25 -4.65
CA CYS A 674 -0.75 0.30 -5.93
C CYS A 674 -1.69 0.15 -7.12
N MET A 675 -2.64 -0.81 -7.05
CA MET A 675 -3.63 -1.05 -8.09
C MET A 675 -4.56 0.17 -8.27
N ALA A 676 -5.03 0.76 -7.17
CA ALA A 676 -5.88 1.94 -7.22
C ALA A 676 -5.14 3.15 -7.81
N LYS A 677 -3.88 3.39 -7.43
CA LYS A 677 -3.05 4.46 -7.99
C LYS A 677 -2.75 4.28 -9.48
N GLY A 678 -2.35 3.08 -9.88
CA GLY A 678 -2.11 2.77 -11.29
C GLY A 678 -3.37 2.97 -12.13
N ALA A 679 -4.51 2.52 -11.63
CA ALA A 679 -5.81 2.73 -12.28
C ALA A 679 -6.24 4.20 -12.32
N LEU A 680 -5.97 4.99 -11.28
CA LEU A 680 -6.18 6.44 -11.28
C LEU A 680 -5.38 7.10 -12.41
N GLY A 681 -4.11 6.71 -12.59
CA GLY A 681 -3.27 7.19 -13.69
C GLY A 681 -3.88 6.92 -15.07
N LEU A 682 -4.58 5.80 -15.25
CA LEU A 682 -5.30 5.49 -16.50
C LEU A 682 -6.52 6.40 -16.73
N PHE A 683 -7.18 6.87 -15.67
CA PHE A 683 -8.26 7.86 -15.76
C PHE A 683 -7.73 9.26 -16.04
N GLU A 684 -6.59 9.62 -15.46
CA GLU A 684 -6.01 10.96 -15.57
C GLU A 684 -5.22 11.17 -16.87
N ASP A 685 -4.57 10.14 -17.42
CA ASP A 685 -3.90 10.18 -18.72
C ASP A 685 -4.46 9.15 -19.74
N PRO A 686 -5.42 9.57 -20.58
CA PRO A 686 -5.99 8.74 -21.64
C PRO A 686 -4.97 8.22 -22.66
N LYS A 687 -3.74 8.79 -22.73
CA LYS A 687 -2.71 8.30 -23.66
C LYS A 687 -2.22 6.92 -23.29
N ILE A 688 -2.15 6.59 -21.99
CA ILE A 688 -1.67 5.28 -21.52
C ILE A 688 -2.58 4.18 -22.08
N LEU A 689 -3.90 4.35 -21.97
CA LEU A 689 -4.87 3.40 -22.54
C LEU A 689 -4.77 3.30 -24.06
N LYS A 690 -4.59 4.43 -24.76
CA LYS A 690 -4.41 4.43 -26.22
C LYS A 690 -3.17 3.66 -26.65
N GLU A 691 -2.07 3.82 -25.94
CA GLU A 691 -0.81 3.11 -26.19
C GLU A 691 -0.92 1.63 -25.80
N ALA A 692 -1.60 1.32 -24.71
CA ALA A 692 -1.89 -0.04 -24.27
C ALA A 692 -2.68 -0.80 -25.35
N TRP A 693 -3.72 -0.19 -25.92
CA TRP A 693 -4.49 -0.78 -27.02
C TRP A 693 -3.69 -0.92 -28.32
N ARG A 694 -2.81 0.04 -28.63
CA ARG A 694 -1.89 -0.09 -29.78
C ARG A 694 -0.98 -1.31 -29.61
N ALA A 695 -0.32 -1.42 -28.44
CA ALA A 695 0.57 -2.53 -28.13
C ALA A 695 -0.17 -3.89 -28.06
N HIS A 696 -1.45 -3.89 -27.68
CA HIS A 696 -2.28 -5.08 -27.64
C HIS A 696 -2.80 -5.51 -29.03
N GLN A 697 -2.84 -4.62 -30.02
CA GLN A 697 -3.22 -4.99 -31.40
C GLN A 697 -2.04 -5.47 -32.25
N GLU A 698 -0.83 -5.01 -31.91
CA GLU A 698 0.45 -5.54 -32.40
C GLU A 698 0.71 -6.95 -31.86
#